data_AF-A0A2J6TE96-F1
#
_entry.id   AF-A0A2J6TE96-F1
#
_cell.length_a   1.000
_cell.length_b   1.000
_cell.length_c   1.000
_cell.angle_alpha   90.00
_cell.angle_beta   90.00
_cell.angle_gamma   90.00
#
_symmetry.space_group_name_H-M   'P 1'
#
loop_
_entity.id
_entity.type
_entity.pdbx_description
1 polymer ?
#
loop_
_entity_poly.entity_id
_entity_poly.type
_entity_poly.pdbx_seq_one_letter_code
_entity_poly.pdbx_strand_id
1 'polypeptide(L)'
;MATAQHASLQPQFRGQTVQLRRPQTLRPGSPLFLPNGAKMFNKLTNFLRTQYVDFGFEEVITPTIYKKSLWEKSGHWENYAEDMYAVTGRGASGEKEGRQAGEDEEYGLKPMNCPGHCLIFASKKRSYRDLPIRYADFSPLHRNEVHGALSGLTRVRRFHQDDGHIFCRPSQIQEEISRTLEFVQLAYKTFGLGPYRLALSTRPVDHFIGTVEEWDNAEAALRKSLVISGQRWTVNDGDGAFYGPKIDVILKDSDGKEHQTATIQLDFQLPKRFELEYQAPAPELESRGRATTDPGLLEVEGPVTPVLIHRAVLGSVERIMALLIEHYNGHWPFWLNPRQVIIITVNDSQPVIDFAENCQKIISGMRQLRGQKTAIPPYEHISVDIDASPRFLTKKIADAKRKRYAVIAVVGNREAAANRLIIDFTAFPDFETNLGKHLAVRHASVTSEGSKSESADEAGEYLKIALPTYEAAATQHGALPSRSGPPTPGSNPLPRGPFPLNIPVLNQLRGKRVILASASPRRKQILSTIGLQNLEITPSTKPENLSKEELGPFDYVLQTAVQKCLDVYTVALENSLKSIPDPALVISADTVIVTNTGRILEKPRSEKDHIGMLKMLRDQKVHKCYTAVVALAPREDARAPGYNIETTVEETKVIFAADVSDELIEAYVKTREGVDKAGGYGLQGMGSLLVERIEGSWDNVVGLPLRATLALIEKAVLNQEDLEIDEDED
;
A
#
# COMPACT_ATOMS: atom_id res chain seq x y z
N MET A 1 -33.44 -12.75 -9.35
CA MET A 1 -33.01 -11.34 -9.49
C MET A 1 -32.17 -10.95 -8.28
N ALA A 2 -30.86 -11.20 -8.31
CA ALA A 2 -29.84 -10.63 -7.41
C ALA A 2 -28.47 -11.15 -7.86
N THR A 3 -28.10 -10.86 -9.11
CA THR A 3 -26.84 -11.28 -9.73
C THR A 3 -26.30 -10.11 -10.52
N ALA A 4 -25.69 -9.14 -9.82
CA ALA A 4 -24.81 -8.10 -10.39
C ALA A 4 -24.32 -7.14 -9.28
N GLN A 5 -23.48 -7.59 -8.35
CA GLN A 5 -22.80 -6.65 -7.43
C GLN A 5 -21.41 -7.10 -6.91
N HIS A 6 -20.81 -8.14 -7.50
CA HIS A 6 -19.42 -8.52 -7.21
C HIS A 6 -18.52 -8.19 -8.40
N ALA A 7 -18.20 -6.90 -8.56
CA ALA A 7 -17.07 -6.46 -9.36
C ALA A 7 -15.88 -6.23 -8.42
N SER A 8 -14.83 -7.00 -8.65
CA SER A 8 -13.57 -7.12 -7.92
C SER A 8 -12.81 -5.79 -7.77
N LEU A 9 -12.89 -5.18 -6.59
CA LEU A 9 -11.98 -4.11 -6.17
C LEU A 9 -10.85 -4.74 -5.34
N GLN A 10 -9.70 -4.94 -6.00
CA GLN A 10 -8.51 -5.50 -5.36
C GLN A 10 -8.12 -4.73 -4.07
N PRO A 11 -7.53 -5.41 -3.06
CA PRO A 11 -7.04 -4.80 -1.80
C PRO A 11 -6.04 -3.62 -1.99
N GLN A 12 -5.56 -3.44 -3.22
CA GLN A 12 -4.55 -2.48 -3.65
C GLN A 12 -4.99 -1.01 -3.56
N PHE A 13 -6.31 -0.70 -3.62
CA PHE A 13 -6.82 0.67 -3.49
C PHE A 13 -7.02 1.11 -2.02
N ARG A 14 -7.18 0.17 -1.08
CA ARG A 14 -7.43 0.46 0.35
C ARG A 14 -6.16 0.81 1.15
N GLY A 15 -4.98 0.45 0.62
CA GLY A 15 -3.67 0.77 1.20
C GLY A 15 -3.30 2.26 1.21
N GLN A 16 -4.02 3.13 0.48
CA GLN A 16 -3.78 4.58 0.51
C GLN A 16 -4.21 5.22 1.83
N THR A 17 -5.20 4.66 2.52
CA THR A 17 -5.69 5.17 3.82
C THR A 17 -4.67 4.91 4.93
N VAL A 18 -4.00 3.75 4.89
CA VAL A 18 -2.94 3.34 5.83
C VAL A 18 -1.54 3.77 5.37
N GLN A 19 -1.41 4.37 4.18
CA GLN A 19 -0.13 4.71 3.56
C GLN A 19 0.83 3.51 3.55
N LEU A 20 0.51 2.46 2.81
CA LEU A 20 1.46 1.35 2.54
C LEU A 20 2.00 1.50 1.11
N ARG A 21 3.32 1.46 0.92
CA ARG A 21 3.93 1.51 -0.43
C ARG A 21 4.17 0.09 -0.93
N ARG A 22 3.87 -0.18 -2.22
CA ARG A 22 4.11 -1.50 -2.85
C ARG A 22 5.57 -1.95 -2.67
N PRO A 23 5.83 -3.27 -2.61
CA PRO A 23 7.18 -3.79 -2.79
C PRO A 23 7.65 -3.40 -4.19
N GLN A 24 8.63 -2.49 -4.25
CA GLN A 24 9.36 -2.18 -5.48
C GLN A 24 10.20 -3.40 -5.87
N THR A 25 10.53 -3.55 -7.15
CA THR A 25 11.36 -4.61 -7.75
C THR A 25 12.65 -4.93 -6.99
N LEU A 26 13.14 -4.00 -6.18
CA LEU A 26 14.31 -4.12 -5.29
C LEU A 26 14.07 -4.97 -4.03
N ARG A 27 12.79 -5.19 -3.63
CA ARG A 27 12.39 -5.71 -2.31
C ARG A 27 11.14 -6.61 -2.41
N PRO A 28 11.19 -7.72 -3.17
CA PRO A 28 10.05 -8.64 -3.25
C PRO A 28 9.68 -9.14 -1.85
N GLY A 29 8.41 -9.04 -1.49
CA GLY A 29 7.90 -9.59 -0.22
C GLY A 29 8.38 -8.89 1.05
N SER A 30 8.98 -7.69 0.97
CA SER A 30 9.37 -6.92 2.15
C SER A 30 8.64 -5.57 2.19
N PRO A 31 7.48 -5.48 2.89
CA PRO A 31 6.65 -4.27 2.87
C PRO A 31 7.31 -3.08 3.59
N LEU A 32 7.00 -1.87 3.11
CA LEU A 32 7.40 -0.62 3.76
C LEU A 32 6.22 0.00 4.51
N PHE A 33 6.33 0.04 5.83
CA PHE A 33 5.41 0.75 6.70
C PHE A 33 5.73 2.25 6.69
N LEU A 34 4.86 3.06 6.08
CA LEU A 34 4.92 4.53 6.21
C LEU A 34 4.35 4.96 7.57
N PRO A 35 4.41 6.24 7.97
CA PRO A 35 4.08 6.66 9.34
C PRO A 35 2.73 6.15 9.87
N ASN A 36 1.68 6.14 9.04
CA ASN A 36 0.37 5.63 9.46
C ASN A 36 0.36 4.11 9.68
N GLY A 37 0.96 3.34 8.75
CA GLY A 37 1.12 1.90 8.90
C GLY A 37 1.98 1.53 10.11
N ALA A 38 3.04 2.29 10.36
CA ALA A 38 3.91 2.10 11.52
C ALA A 38 3.16 2.40 12.84
N LYS A 39 2.34 3.45 12.90
CA LYS A 39 1.48 3.74 14.07
C LYS A 39 0.54 2.58 14.37
N MET A 40 -0.10 2.03 13.35
CA MET A 40 -0.98 0.86 13.52
C MET A 40 -0.22 -0.38 13.97
N PHE A 41 0.92 -0.68 13.34
CA PHE A 41 1.78 -1.79 13.73
C PHE A 41 2.20 -1.68 15.20
N ASN A 42 2.64 -0.49 15.63
CA ASN A 42 3.04 -0.23 17.02
C ASN A 42 1.87 -0.35 17.99
N LYS A 43 0.66 0.10 17.62
CA LYS A 43 -0.55 -0.06 18.45
C LYS A 43 -0.93 -1.53 18.64
N LEU A 44 -0.88 -2.34 17.59
CA LEU A 44 -1.19 -3.78 17.66
C LEU A 44 -0.17 -4.53 18.52
N THR A 45 1.12 -4.27 18.29
CA THR A 45 2.19 -4.88 19.10
C THR A 45 2.15 -4.44 20.56
N ASN A 46 1.92 -3.15 20.83
CA ASN A 46 1.81 -2.66 22.21
C ASN A 46 0.55 -3.17 22.93
N PHE A 47 -0.57 -3.34 22.21
CA PHE A 47 -1.75 -4.00 22.75
C PHE A 47 -1.37 -5.38 23.29
N LEU A 48 -0.74 -6.23 22.47
CA LEU A 48 -0.29 -7.55 22.91
C LEU A 48 0.75 -7.51 24.03
N ARG A 49 1.74 -6.61 23.97
CA ARG A 49 2.73 -6.45 25.06
C ARG A 49 2.07 -6.14 26.41
N THR A 50 1.01 -5.35 26.39
CA THR A 50 0.24 -5.06 27.61
C THR A 50 -0.45 -6.34 28.10
N GLN A 51 -1.07 -7.10 27.20
CA GLN A 51 -1.71 -8.37 27.57
C GLN A 51 -0.70 -9.44 28.04
N TYR A 52 0.53 -9.42 27.54
CA TYR A 52 1.56 -10.37 27.97
C TYR A 52 1.82 -10.33 29.48
N VAL A 53 1.73 -9.15 30.10
CA VAL A 53 1.88 -9.00 31.55
C VAL A 53 0.76 -9.77 32.28
N ASP A 54 -0.49 -9.62 31.83
CA ASP A 54 -1.66 -10.27 32.43
C ASP A 54 -1.64 -11.79 32.23
N PHE A 55 -1.16 -12.26 31.07
CA PHE A 55 -1.04 -13.68 30.75
C PHE A 55 0.28 -14.31 31.26
N GLY A 56 1.16 -13.53 31.89
CA GLY A 56 2.40 -14.02 32.50
C GLY A 56 3.49 -14.41 31.49
N PHE A 57 3.61 -13.66 30.39
CA PHE A 57 4.67 -13.78 29.39
C PHE A 57 5.79 -12.77 29.64
N GLU A 58 7.02 -13.23 29.47
CA GLU A 58 8.22 -12.39 29.49
C GLU A 58 8.68 -12.12 28.04
N GLU A 59 8.73 -10.85 27.64
CA GLU A 59 9.24 -10.47 26.31
C GLU A 59 10.77 -10.61 26.29
N VAL A 60 11.28 -11.33 25.28
CA VAL A 60 12.71 -11.53 25.02
C VAL A 60 13.04 -11.03 23.61
N ILE A 61 14.27 -10.56 23.42
CA ILE A 61 14.77 -10.14 22.11
C ILE A 61 15.92 -11.07 21.73
N THR A 62 15.72 -11.86 20.68
CA THR A 62 16.69 -12.86 20.25
C THR A 62 17.41 -12.46 18.95
N PRO A 63 18.64 -12.92 18.72
CA PRO A 63 19.36 -12.69 17.47
C PRO A 63 18.53 -13.06 16.22
N THR A 64 18.76 -12.34 15.12
CA THR A 64 18.10 -12.63 13.83
C THR A 64 18.91 -13.60 12.96
N ILE A 65 20.21 -13.73 13.24
CA ILE A 65 21.15 -14.56 12.51
C ILE A 65 21.69 -15.62 13.46
N TYR A 66 21.66 -16.88 13.03
CA TYR A 66 22.25 -18.00 13.76
C TYR A 66 23.13 -18.86 12.86
N LYS A 67 24.09 -19.56 13.47
CA LYS A 67 24.95 -20.53 12.78
C LYS A 67 24.13 -21.70 12.23
N LYS A 68 24.57 -22.26 11.11
CA LYS A 68 24.00 -23.47 10.49
C LYS A 68 23.84 -24.64 11.47
N SER A 69 24.83 -24.84 12.34
CA SER A 69 24.84 -25.87 13.37
C SER A 69 23.63 -25.84 14.30
N LEU A 70 23.07 -24.65 14.59
CA LEU A 70 21.84 -24.54 15.39
C LEU A 70 20.63 -25.12 14.65
N TRP A 71 20.53 -24.85 13.34
CA TRP A 71 19.41 -25.30 12.51
C TRP A 71 19.45 -26.82 12.30
N GLU A 72 20.65 -27.39 12.14
CA GLU A 72 20.87 -28.84 12.10
C GLU A 72 20.49 -29.49 13.44
N LYS A 73 20.95 -28.93 14.57
CA LYS A 73 20.55 -29.42 15.91
C LYS A 73 19.02 -29.41 16.06
N SER A 74 18.37 -28.34 15.62
CA SER A 74 16.91 -28.21 15.71
C SER A 74 16.12 -29.10 14.74
N GLY A 75 16.74 -29.68 13.70
CA GLY A 75 16.06 -30.42 12.63
C GLY A 75 15.32 -29.55 11.61
N HIS A 76 15.44 -28.22 11.72
CA HIS A 76 14.82 -27.30 10.77
C HIS A 76 15.63 -27.17 9.48
N TRP A 77 16.93 -27.48 9.51
CA TRP A 77 17.74 -27.43 8.30
C TRP A 77 17.25 -28.42 7.24
N GLU A 78 16.92 -29.65 7.63
CA GLU A 78 16.44 -30.68 6.69
C GLU A 78 15.10 -30.29 6.01
N ASN A 79 14.22 -29.59 6.74
CA ASN A 79 12.86 -29.29 6.30
C ASN A 79 12.68 -27.88 5.70
N TYR A 80 13.51 -26.91 6.09
CA TYR A 80 13.36 -25.49 5.74
C TYR A 80 14.56 -24.89 5.01
N ALA A 81 15.60 -25.68 4.65
CA ALA A 81 16.79 -25.15 3.99
C ALA A 81 16.46 -24.33 2.72
N GLU A 82 15.52 -24.78 1.89
CA GLU A 82 15.12 -24.07 0.66
C GLU A 82 14.33 -22.78 0.93
N ASP A 83 13.62 -22.75 2.06
CA ASP A 83 12.79 -21.63 2.53
C ASP A 83 13.57 -20.65 3.44
N MET A 84 14.87 -20.88 3.66
CA MET A 84 15.71 -20.02 4.49
C MET A 84 16.65 -19.16 3.66
N TYR A 85 16.95 -17.96 4.16
CA TYR A 85 18.00 -17.12 3.59
C TYR A 85 19.34 -17.43 4.26
N ALA A 86 20.31 -17.89 3.46
CA ALA A 86 21.70 -18.02 3.88
C ALA A 86 22.41 -16.65 3.87
N VAL A 87 23.27 -16.43 4.86
CA VAL A 87 24.11 -15.24 5.02
C VAL A 87 25.54 -15.70 5.26
N THR A 88 26.48 -15.20 4.46
CA THR A 88 27.91 -15.51 4.60
C THR A 88 28.64 -14.42 5.37
N GLY A 89 29.48 -14.83 6.32
CA GLY A 89 30.36 -13.92 7.06
C GLY A 89 31.50 -13.38 6.19
N ARG A 90 32.10 -12.25 6.59
CA ARG A 90 33.34 -11.75 5.97
C ARG A 90 34.48 -12.73 6.29
N GLY A 91 34.96 -13.46 5.29
CA GLY A 91 35.99 -14.51 5.45
C GLY A 91 35.68 -15.79 4.68
N ALA A 92 34.40 -16.04 4.35
CA ALA A 92 33.95 -17.25 3.66
C ALA A 92 34.47 -17.41 2.21
N SER A 93 35.01 -16.34 1.61
CA SER A 93 35.82 -16.39 0.38
C SER A 93 37.29 -16.35 0.78
N GLY A 94 37.87 -17.52 1.06
CA GLY A 94 39.17 -17.65 1.72
C GLY A 94 40.31 -16.89 1.04
N GLU A 95 41.13 -16.23 1.87
CA GLU A 95 42.56 -15.93 1.66
C GLU A 95 43.05 -15.14 2.90
N LYS A 96 43.42 -15.85 3.97
CA LYS A 96 44.30 -15.36 5.03
C LYS A 96 44.83 -16.54 5.86
N GLU A 97 46.14 -16.64 5.99
CA GLU A 97 46.82 -17.61 6.85
C GLU A 97 46.75 -17.15 8.32
N GLY A 98 46.37 -18.05 9.22
CA GLY A 98 46.18 -17.78 10.66
C GLY A 98 44.74 -17.92 11.16
N ARG A 99 44.03 -19.00 10.76
CA ARG A 99 42.60 -19.21 11.03
C ARG A 99 42.32 -19.63 12.48
N GLN A 100 41.34 -18.99 13.12
CA GLN A 100 40.66 -19.54 14.30
C GLN A 100 39.48 -20.40 13.84
N ALA A 101 39.38 -21.63 14.36
CA ALA A 101 38.26 -22.52 14.05
C ALA A 101 36.94 -21.92 14.59
N GLY A 102 35.97 -21.64 13.71
CA GLY A 102 34.62 -21.19 14.08
C GLY A 102 34.12 -19.87 13.44
N GLU A 103 34.96 -19.17 12.67
CA GLU A 103 34.59 -17.91 11.97
C GLU A 103 34.06 -18.13 10.53
N ASP A 104 34.32 -19.30 9.93
CA ASP A 104 33.94 -19.65 8.54
C ASP A 104 32.64 -20.48 8.43
N GLU A 105 31.71 -20.34 9.38
CA GLU A 105 30.41 -21.03 9.30
C GLU A 105 29.39 -20.27 8.45
N GLU A 106 28.60 -20.99 7.67
CA GLU A 106 27.42 -20.45 7.01
C GLU A 106 26.37 -20.06 8.08
N TYR A 107 25.79 -18.87 7.95
CA TYR A 107 24.74 -18.40 8.85
C TYR A 107 23.39 -18.44 8.13
N GLY A 108 22.31 -18.60 8.88
CA GLY A 108 20.95 -18.50 8.38
C GLY A 108 20.18 -17.37 9.08
N LEU A 109 19.39 -16.62 8.32
CA LEU A 109 18.36 -15.76 8.89
C LEU A 109 17.23 -16.63 9.46
N LYS A 110 16.77 -16.30 10.67
CA LYS A 110 15.74 -17.09 11.35
C LYS A 110 14.39 -17.07 10.60
N PRO A 111 13.80 -18.24 10.28
CA PRO A 111 12.42 -18.33 9.77
C PRO A 111 11.36 -18.43 10.88
N MET A 112 11.80 -18.65 12.13
CA MET A 112 11.00 -18.77 13.35
C MET A 112 11.88 -18.57 14.61
N ASN A 113 11.28 -18.30 15.77
CA ASN A 113 12.04 -17.98 16.99
C ASN A 113 12.36 -19.19 17.89
N CYS A 114 11.69 -20.34 17.68
CA CYS A 114 11.71 -21.49 18.60
C CYS A 114 13.12 -21.90 19.08
N PRO A 115 14.11 -22.10 18.18
CA PRO A 115 15.46 -22.50 18.60
C PRO A 115 16.13 -21.49 19.53
N GLY A 116 15.92 -20.19 19.32
CA GLY A 116 16.46 -19.14 20.18
C GLY A 116 15.90 -19.20 21.60
N HIS A 117 14.60 -19.50 21.74
CA HIS A 117 13.96 -19.64 23.06
C HIS A 117 14.42 -20.90 23.78
N CYS A 118 14.67 -22.00 23.07
CA CYS A 118 15.27 -23.20 23.64
C CYS A 118 16.67 -22.91 24.23
N LEU A 119 17.48 -22.09 23.56
CA LEU A 119 18.79 -21.65 24.09
C LEU A 119 18.65 -20.83 25.38
N ILE A 120 17.66 -19.93 25.46
CA ILE A 120 17.36 -19.14 26.67
C ILE A 120 16.88 -20.05 27.82
N PHE A 121 16.06 -21.05 27.51
CA PHE A 121 15.65 -22.03 28.52
C PHE A 121 16.86 -22.79 29.06
N ALA A 122 17.70 -23.33 28.16
CA ALA A 122 18.88 -24.12 28.47
C ALA A 122 19.98 -23.34 29.22
N SER A 123 20.01 -22.01 29.13
CA SER A 123 21.07 -21.20 29.74
C SER A 123 21.04 -21.20 31.27
N LYS A 124 19.95 -21.64 31.89
CA LYS A 124 19.78 -21.68 33.35
C LYS A 124 19.14 -23.00 33.76
N LYS A 125 19.66 -23.62 34.83
CA LYS A 125 19.03 -24.80 35.45
C LYS A 125 17.64 -24.44 35.97
N ARG A 126 16.64 -25.27 35.68
CA ARG A 126 15.22 -25.06 36.04
C ARG A 126 14.73 -26.12 37.01
N SER A 127 13.85 -25.72 37.93
CA SER A 127 13.08 -26.64 38.78
C SER A 127 11.64 -26.73 38.27
N TYR A 128 10.93 -27.80 38.62
CA TYR A 128 9.49 -27.94 38.34
C TYR A 128 8.66 -26.75 38.88
N ARG A 129 9.14 -26.07 39.93
CA ARG A 129 8.50 -24.88 40.53
C ARG A 129 8.60 -23.62 39.67
N ASP A 130 9.60 -23.57 38.79
CA ASP A 130 9.77 -22.44 37.87
C ASP A 130 8.79 -22.53 36.69
N LEU A 131 8.21 -23.71 36.44
CA LEU A 131 7.30 -23.96 35.32
C LEU A 131 5.83 -23.66 35.71
N PRO A 132 5.08 -22.97 34.85
CA PRO A 132 5.34 -22.72 33.43
C PRO A 132 6.15 -21.45 33.14
N ILE A 133 7.14 -21.55 32.26
CA ILE A 133 7.93 -20.41 31.75
C ILE A 133 7.38 -20.01 30.38
N ARG A 134 7.11 -18.72 30.18
CA ARG A 134 6.50 -18.22 28.95
C ARG A 134 7.33 -17.10 28.35
N TYR A 135 7.89 -17.33 27.17
CA TYR A 135 8.64 -16.33 26.41
C TYR A 135 7.83 -15.81 25.23
N ALA A 136 7.90 -14.51 24.98
CA ALA A 136 7.31 -13.88 23.80
C ALA A 136 8.38 -13.09 23.03
N ASP A 137 8.34 -13.12 21.70
CA ASP A 137 9.31 -12.42 20.85
C ASP A 137 8.61 -11.85 19.61
N PHE A 138 8.84 -10.56 19.34
CA PHE A 138 8.36 -9.84 18.15
C PHE A 138 9.46 -9.61 17.11
N SER A 139 10.60 -10.27 17.26
CA SER A 139 11.72 -10.16 16.33
C SER A 139 11.32 -10.45 14.90
N PRO A 140 11.95 -9.79 13.91
CA PRO A 140 11.67 -10.02 12.50
C PRO A 140 12.08 -11.45 12.09
N LEU A 141 11.16 -12.09 11.37
CA LEU A 141 11.34 -13.42 10.77
C LEU A 141 11.46 -13.30 9.26
N HIS A 142 12.23 -14.21 8.65
CA HIS A 142 12.48 -14.22 7.22
C HIS A 142 12.26 -15.61 6.61
N ARG A 143 11.42 -15.70 5.58
CA ARG A 143 11.20 -16.92 4.79
C ARG A 143 11.35 -16.62 3.30
N ASN A 144 12.02 -17.49 2.57
CA ASN A 144 12.31 -17.35 1.16
C ASN A 144 11.14 -17.83 0.27
N GLU A 145 9.98 -17.23 0.48
CA GLU A 145 8.76 -17.56 -0.26
C GLU A 145 8.95 -17.38 -1.78
N VAL A 146 8.41 -18.33 -2.56
CA VAL A 146 8.41 -18.29 -4.02
C VAL A 146 7.79 -16.99 -4.52
N HIS A 147 8.43 -16.35 -5.52
CA HIS A 147 8.05 -15.00 -5.95
C HIS A 147 6.57 -14.87 -6.35
N GLY A 148 6.02 -15.89 -7.02
CA GLY A 148 4.62 -15.93 -7.46
C GLY A 148 3.60 -16.11 -6.33
N ALA A 149 4.03 -16.53 -5.14
CA ALA A 149 3.14 -16.73 -3.98
C ALA A 149 2.96 -15.47 -3.13
N LEU A 150 3.77 -14.43 -3.35
CA LEU A 150 3.73 -13.19 -2.57
C LEU A 150 2.46 -12.40 -2.87
N SER A 151 1.77 -11.96 -1.82
CA SER A 151 0.53 -11.19 -1.97
C SER A 151 0.38 -10.15 -0.86
N GLY A 152 0.39 -8.87 -1.26
CA GLY A 152 0.12 -7.72 -0.40
C GLY A 152 0.88 -7.77 0.93
N LEU A 153 0.12 -7.81 2.03
CA LEU A 153 0.61 -8.04 3.39
C LEU A 153 0.28 -9.44 3.93
N THR A 154 -0.53 -10.23 3.22
CA THR A 154 -0.98 -11.55 3.68
C THR A 154 0.12 -12.62 3.56
N ARG A 155 1.00 -12.49 2.56
CA ARG A 155 2.13 -13.40 2.32
C ARG A 155 3.37 -12.62 1.88
N VAL A 156 4.35 -12.57 2.77
CA VAL A 156 5.55 -11.72 2.70
C VAL A 156 6.78 -12.55 3.10
N ARG A 157 7.96 -12.14 2.64
CA ARG A 157 9.26 -12.75 2.97
C ARG A 157 9.81 -12.29 4.31
N ARG A 158 9.51 -11.06 4.72
CA ARG A 158 9.81 -10.54 6.05
C ARG A 158 8.51 -10.24 6.78
N PHE A 159 8.35 -10.83 7.97
CA PHE A 159 7.18 -10.63 8.82
C PHE A 159 7.58 -10.57 10.30
N HIS A 160 6.68 -10.04 11.13
CA HIS A 160 6.80 -10.06 12.58
C HIS A 160 5.65 -10.90 13.11
N GLN A 161 5.97 -11.99 13.80
CA GLN A 161 4.98 -12.84 14.43
C GLN A 161 4.93 -12.50 15.91
N ASP A 162 3.75 -12.58 16.52
CA ASP A 162 3.58 -12.49 17.97
C ASP A 162 3.94 -13.81 18.65
N ASP A 163 5.15 -14.27 18.37
CA ASP A 163 5.57 -15.63 18.64
C ASP A 163 5.73 -15.84 20.15
N GLY A 164 5.09 -16.89 20.66
CA GLY A 164 5.10 -17.24 22.07
C GLY A 164 5.46 -18.70 22.27
N HIS A 165 6.30 -18.95 23.28
CA HIS A 165 6.77 -20.29 23.62
C HIS A 165 6.56 -20.53 25.11
N ILE A 166 5.72 -21.52 25.42
CA ILE A 166 5.43 -21.93 26.80
C ILE A 166 6.15 -23.25 27.06
N PHE A 167 7.10 -23.23 27.99
CA PHE A 167 7.69 -24.44 28.56
C PHE A 167 6.89 -24.81 29.78
N CYS A 168 6.27 -25.98 29.76
CA CYS A 168 5.38 -26.44 30.83
C CYS A 168 5.59 -27.92 31.15
N ARG A 169 5.03 -28.33 32.29
CA ARG A 169 4.99 -29.73 32.70
C ARG A 169 3.86 -30.44 31.97
N PRO A 170 3.93 -31.75 31.69
CA PRO A 170 2.87 -32.46 30.98
C PRO A 170 1.48 -32.32 31.63
N SER A 171 1.42 -32.22 32.96
CA SER A 171 0.18 -31.99 33.73
C SER A 171 -0.43 -30.60 33.52
N GLN A 172 0.36 -29.60 33.10
CA GLN A 172 -0.06 -28.22 32.91
C GLN A 172 -0.57 -27.90 31.48
N ILE A 173 -0.37 -28.82 30.53
CA ILE A 173 -0.71 -28.60 29.10
C ILE A 173 -2.13 -28.08 28.93
N GLN A 174 -3.10 -28.71 29.61
CA GLN A 174 -4.51 -28.38 29.47
C GLN A 174 -4.85 -26.96 29.96
N GLU A 175 -4.26 -26.55 31.09
CA GLU A 175 -4.44 -25.19 31.63
C GLU A 175 -3.85 -24.15 30.69
N GLU A 176 -2.63 -24.39 30.18
CA GLU A 176 -1.93 -23.45 29.29
C GLU A 176 -2.64 -23.29 27.93
N ILE A 177 -3.19 -24.37 27.36
CA ILE A 177 -4.00 -24.29 26.14
C ILE A 177 -5.27 -23.47 26.41
N SER A 178 -5.96 -23.72 27.52
CA SER A 178 -7.19 -23.01 27.88
C SER A 178 -6.95 -21.50 28.02
N ARG A 179 -5.89 -21.12 28.76
CA ARG A 179 -5.47 -19.72 28.89
C ARG A 179 -5.09 -19.08 27.55
N THR A 180 -4.45 -19.84 26.66
CA THR A 180 -4.10 -19.34 25.32
C THR A 180 -5.34 -19.13 24.45
N LEU A 181 -6.34 -20.02 24.52
CA LEU A 181 -7.61 -19.86 23.82
C LEU A 181 -8.40 -18.65 24.34
N GLU A 182 -8.39 -18.40 25.66
CA GLU A 182 -8.97 -17.19 26.27
C GLU A 182 -8.28 -15.92 25.75
N PHE A 183 -6.95 -15.96 25.63
CA PHE A 183 -6.18 -14.84 25.09
C PHE A 183 -6.56 -14.55 23.63
N VAL A 184 -6.65 -15.59 22.79
CA VAL A 184 -7.13 -15.47 21.41
C VAL A 184 -8.54 -14.85 21.38
N GLN A 185 -9.46 -15.36 22.20
CA GLN A 185 -10.83 -14.85 22.25
C GLN A 185 -10.87 -13.36 22.64
N LEU A 186 -10.08 -12.94 23.64
CA LEU A 186 -9.98 -11.56 24.08
C LEU A 186 -9.46 -10.65 22.96
N ALA A 187 -8.39 -11.05 22.28
CA ALA A 187 -7.80 -10.30 21.18
C ALA A 187 -8.80 -10.14 20.02
N TYR A 188 -9.43 -11.23 19.58
CA TYR A 188 -10.33 -11.22 18.42
C TYR A 188 -11.60 -10.44 18.71
N LYS A 189 -12.13 -10.56 19.94
CA LYS A 189 -13.24 -9.73 20.42
C LYS A 189 -12.89 -8.24 20.41
N THR A 190 -11.69 -7.88 20.86
CA THR A 190 -11.20 -6.48 20.87
C THR A 190 -11.05 -5.93 19.45
N PHE A 191 -10.65 -6.75 18.50
CA PHE A 191 -10.55 -6.38 17.09
C PHE A 191 -11.87 -6.42 16.34
N GLY A 192 -12.97 -6.86 16.93
CA GLY A 192 -14.24 -7.06 16.22
C GLY A 192 -14.21 -8.18 15.18
N LEU A 193 -13.23 -9.08 15.27
CA LEU A 193 -13.04 -10.17 14.32
C LEU A 193 -13.90 -11.39 14.73
N GLY A 194 -14.90 -11.74 13.91
CA GLY A 194 -15.72 -12.93 14.10
C GLY A 194 -16.85 -13.04 13.06
N PRO A 195 -17.41 -14.26 12.83
CA PRO A 195 -17.12 -15.53 13.49
C PRO A 195 -15.84 -16.22 12.97
N TYR A 196 -15.11 -16.90 13.87
CA TYR A 196 -13.96 -17.76 13.54
C TYR A 196 -14.25 -19.22 13.91
N ARG A 197 -13.58 -20.17 13.24
CA ARG A 197 -13.64 -21.61 13.57
C ARG A 197 -12.29 -22.09 14.09
N LEU A 198 -12.32 -23.03 15.03
CA LEU A 198 -11.12 -23.75 15.46
C LEU A 198 -11.00 -25.04 14.64
N ALA A 199 -9.80 -25.39 14.20
CA ALA A 199 -9.52 -26.65 13.53
C ALA A 199 -8.41 -27.41 14.28
N LEU A 200 -8.68 -28.66 14.67
CA LEU A 200 -7.67 -29.56 15.22
C LEU A 200 -7.00 -30.31 14.08
N SER A 201 -5.72 -30.04 13.86
CA SER A 201 -4.90 -30.66 12.83
C SER A 201 -4.11 -31.82 13.44
N THR A 202 -4.41 -33.04 13.02
CA THR A 202 -3.89 -34.31 13.59
C THR A 202 -2.64 -34.82 12.85
N ARG A 203 -2.05 -35.91 13.34
CA ARG A 203 -0.80 -36.51 12.84
C ARG A 203 -0.78 -36.69 11.31
N PRO A 204 0.25 -36.18 10.61
CA PRO A 204 0.47 -36.44 9.18
C PRO A 204 0.68 -37.92 8.88
N VAL A 205 0.25 -38.36 7.69
CA VAL A 205 0.35 -39.77 7.26
C VAL A 205 1.77 -40.13 6.81
N ASP A 206 2.45 -39.21 6.13
CA ASP A 206 3.69 -39.51 5.40
C ASP A 206 4.95 -39.33 6.26
N HIS A 207 5.02 -38.25 7.05
CA HIS A 207 6.22 -37.86 7.79
C HIS A 207 5.87 -37.23 9.15
N PHE A 208 6.14 -37.96 10.24
CA PHE A 208 6.06 -37.44 11.61
C PHE A 208 7.26 -37.90 12.45
N ILE A 209 7.63 -37.09 13.45
CA ILE A 209 8.71 -37.37 14.40
C ILE A 209 8.10 -37.68 15.77
N GLY A 210 8.59 -38.73 16.43
CA GLY A 210 8.14 -39.16 17.77
C GLY A 210 7.44 -40.51 17.78
N THR A 211 7.03 -40.95 18.97
CA THR A 211 6.28 -42.22 19.12
C THR A 211 4.78 -42.00 18.90
N VAL A 212 4.10 -43.04 18.43
CA VAL A 212 2.63 -43.03 18.24
C VAL A 212 1.92 -42.68 19.56
N GLU A 213 2.40 -43.21 20.69
CA GLU A 213 1.85 -42.93 22.01
C GLU A 213 1.96 -41.45 22.42
N GLU A 214 3.08 -40.79 22.12
CA GLU A 214 3.26 -39.35 22.40
C GLU A 214 2.27 -38.50 21.59
N TRP A 215 2.08 -38.86 20.33
CA TRP A 215 1.10 -38.23 19.45
C TRP A 215 -0.34 -38.42 19.91
N ASP A 216 -0.72 -39.65 20.26
CA ASP A 216 -2.06 -39.96 20.72
C ASP A 216 -2.38 -39.20 22.04
N ASN A 217 -1.39 -39.08 22.93
CA ASN A 217 -1.51 -38.27 24.14
C ASN A 217 -1.65 -36.77 23.85
N ALA A 218 -0.87 -36.24 22.92
CA ALA A 218 -0.91 -34.84 22.51
C ALA A 218 -2.26 -34.47 21.87
N GLU A 219 -2.75 -35.30 20.95
CA GLU A 219 -4.05 -35.14 20.30
C GLU A 219 -5.19 -35.23 21.31
N ALA A 220 -5.13 -36.20 22.23
CA ALA A 220 -6.10 -36.33 23.31
C ALA A 220 -6.13 -35.08 24.22
N ALA A 221 -4.96 -34.51 24.53
CA ALA A 221 -4.86 -33.30 25.34
C ALA A 221 -5.48 -32.07 24.65
N LEU A 222 -5.21 -31.87 23.35
CA LEU A 222 -5.83 -30.78 22.58
C LEU A 222 -7.33 -30.98 22.42
N ARG A 223 -7.77 -32.20 22.10
CA ARG A 223 -9.20 -32.52 21.97
C ARG A 223 -9.95 -32.27 23.27
N LYS A 224 -9.41 -32.69 24.42
CA LYS A 224 -10.02 -32.40 25.74
C LYS A 224 -10.14 -30.90 26.00
N SER A 225 -9.08 -30.14 25.69
CA SER A 225 -9.07 -28.68 25.87
C SER A 225 -10.11 -27.99 24.98
N LEU A 226 -10.26 -28.43 23.73
CA LEU A 226 -11.28 -27.92 22.81
C LEU A 226 -12.71 -28.23 23.28
N VAL A 227 -12.96 -29.45 23.79
CA VAL A 227 -14.28 -29.83 24.32
C VAL A 227 -14.66 -28.97 25.53
N ILE A 228 -13.71 -28.70 26.43
CA ILE A 228 -13.94 -27.88 27.63
C ILE A 228 -14.17 -26.41 27.25
N SER A 229 -13.50 -25.91 26.21
CA SER A 229 -13.69 -24.54 25.74
C SER A 229 -15.14 -24.24 25.31
N GLY A 230 -15.93 -25.28 24.97
CA GLY A 230 -17.30 -25.15 24.47
C GLY A 230 -17.41 -24.49 23.09
N GLN A 231 -16.29 -24.20 22.43
CA GLN A 231 -16.26 -23.55 21.12
C GLN A 231 -16.52 -24.57 20.01
N ARG A 232 -17.02 -24.09 18.86
CA ARG A 232 -17.19 -24.95 17.67
C ARG A 232 -15.82 -25.21 17.04
N TRP A 233 -15.50 -26.49 16.86
CA TRP A 233 -14.24 -26.91 16.24
C TRP A 233 -14.47 -28.02 15.20
N THR A 234 -13.54 -28.13 14.26
CA THR A 234 -13.50 -29.18 13.23
C THR A 234 -12.21 -29.98 13.35
N VAL A 235 -12.18 -31.19 12.79
CA VAL A 235 -10.94 -31.97 12.65
C VAL A 235 -10.43 -31.82 11.22
N ASN A 236 -9.14 -31.53 11.06
CA ASN A 236 -8.42 -31.59 9.80
C ASN A 236 -7.43 -32.76 9.89
N ASP A 237 -7.80 -33.90 9.32
CA ASP A 237 -6.99 -35.10 9.40
C ASP A 237 -5.71 -34.97 8.55
N GLY A 238 -4.55 -35.16 9.18
CA GLY A 238 -3.25 -35.18 8.50
C GLY A 238 -2.57 -33.82 8.30
N ASP A 239 -3.19 -32.71 8.69
CA ASP A 239 -2.67 -31.34 8.50
C ASP A 239 -1.73 -30.85 9.63
N GLY A 240 -1.38 -31.72 10.59
CA GLY A 240 -0.49 -31.42 11.71
C GLY A 240 0.94 -31.05 11.26
N ALA A 241 1.72 -30.42 12.14
CA ALA A 241 3.14 -30.22 11.86
C ALA A 241 3.91 -31.53 12.03
N PHE A 242 5.07 -31.70 11.40
CA PHE A 242 5.86 -32.94 11.49
C PHE A 242 6.30 -33.30 12.94
N TYR A 243 6.26 -32.34 13.87
CA TYR A 243 6.68 -32.48 15.27
C TYR A 243 5.53 -32.46 16.30
N GLY A 244 4.27 -32.31 15.86
CA GLY A 244 3.13 -32.46 16.76
C GLY A 244 1.79 -31.95 16.21
N PRO A 245 0.69 -32.11 16.96
CA PRO A 245 -0.63 -31.62 16.60
C PRO A 245 -0.85 -30.13 16.97
N LYS A 246 -1.73 -29.45 16.22
CA LYS A 246 -2.06 -28.02 16.41
C LYS A 246 -3.55 -27.71 16.38
N ILE A 247 -3.91 -26.63 17.05
CA ILE A 247 -5.19 -25.96 16.93
C ILE A 247 -4.99 -24.71 16.08
N ASP A 248 -5.66 -24.66 14.94
CA ASP A 248 -5.61 -23.55 14.01
C ASP A 248 -6.87 -22.69 14.12
N VAL A 249 -6.69 -21.37 14.18
CA VAL A 249 -7.79 -20.40 14.21
C VAL A 249 -7.99 -19.90 12.79
N ILE A 250 -9.13 -20.25 12.23
CA ILE A 250 -9.46 -19.98 10.83
C ILE A 250 -10.52 -18.89 10.79
N LEU A 251 -10.12 -17.77 10.19
CA LEU A 251 -10.95 -16.60 10.00
C LEU A 251 -11.36 -16.49 8.54
N LYS A 252 -12.64 -16.22 8.29
CA LYS A 252 -13.17 -15.99 6.95
C LYS A 252 -13.19 -14.49 6.66
N ASP A 253 -12.55 -14.07 5.58
CA ASP A 253 -12.58 -12.67 5.15
C ASP A 253 -13.91 -12.27 4.48
N SER A 254 -14.04 -11.00 4.11
CA SER A 254 -15.24 -10.46 3.46
C SER A 254 -15.51 -11.05 2.07
N ASP A 255 -14.48 -11.60 1.42
CA ASP A 255 -14.57 -12.24 0.11
C ASP A 255 -14.81 -13.76 0.23
N GLY A 256 -14.89 -14.26 1.46
CA GLY A 256 -15.19 -15.64 1.78
C GLY A 256 -13.97 -16.57 1.80
N LYS A 257 -12.75 -16.04 1.68
CA LYS A 257 -11.52 -16.83 1.78
C LYS A 257 -11.16 -17.08 3.24
N GLU A 258 -10.72 -18.30 3.51
CA GLU A 258 -10.28 -18.72 4.84
C GLU A 258 -8.79 -18.42 5.03
N HIS A 259 -8.46 -17.79 6.16
CA HIS A 259 -7.10 -17.43 6.56
C HIS A 259 -6.81 -18.02 7.92
N GLN A 260 -5.73 -18.80 8.00
CA GLN A 260 -5.14 -19.20 9.28
C GLN A 260 -4.42 -17.98 9.88
N THR A 261 -4.84 -17.61 11.08
CA THR A 261 -4.41 -16.38 11.76
C THR A 261 -3.65 -16.72 13.03
N ALA A 262 -4.31 -17.36 14.00
CA ALA A 262 -3.67 -17.91 15.18
C ALA A 262 -3.39 -19.41 15.04
N THR A 263 -2.42 -19.88 15.82
CA THR A 263 -2.14 -21.32 15.98
C THR A 263 -1.64 -21.61 17.39
N ILE A 264 -2.00 -22.77 17.92
CA ILE A 264 -1.50 -23.33 19.18
C ILE A 264 -1.00 -24.73 18.86
N GLN A 265 0.31 -24.93 18.92
CA GLN A 265 0.99 -26.12 18.45
C GLN A 265 1.77 -26.76 19.60
N LEU A 266 1.54 -28.04 19.85
CA LEU A 266 2.32 -28.82 20.82
C LEU A 266 3.57 -29.40 20.15
N ASP A 267 4.69 -29.35 20.86
CA ASP A 267 5.97 -29.92 20.43
C ASP A 267 6.65 -30.68 21.57
N PHE A 268 6.88 -31.97 21.33
CA PHE A 268 7.57 -32.89 22.24
C PHE A 268 8.99 -33.23 21.76
N GLN A 269 9.35 -32.83 20.54
CA GLN A 269 10.58 -33.22 19.88
C GLN A 269 11.68 -32.17 20.04
N LEU A 270 11.35 -30.89 19.86
CA LEU A 270 12.34 -29.83 19.96
C LEU A 270 12.99 -29.76 21.35
N PRO A 271 12.25 -29.89 22.48
CA PRO A 271 12.88 -30.00 23.80
C PRO A 271 13.88 -31.15 23.92
N LYS A 272 13.59 -32.31 23.32
CA LYS A 272 14.50 -33.47 23.31
C LYS A 272 15.76 -33.21 22.48
N ARG A 273 15.62 -32.63 21.28
CA ARG A 273 16.77 -32.29 20.42
C ARG A 273 17.70 -31.25 21.05
N PHE A 274 17.15 -30.37 21.86
CA PHE A 274 17.91 -29.38 22.62
C PHE A 274 18.40 -29.88 23.97
N GLU A 275 18.06 -31.12 24.36
CA GLU A 275 18.39 -31.71 25.67
C GLU A 275 17.91 -30.82 26.82
N LEU A 276 16.69 -30.28 26.67
CA LEU A 276 16.09 -29.42 27.69
C LEU A 276 15.60 -30.26 28.86
N GLU A 277 15.94 -29.85 30.07
CA GLU A 277 15.60 -30.57 31.28
C GLU A 277 15.23 -29.60 32.41
N TYR A 278 14.33 -30.05 33.28
CA TYR A 278 14.06 -29.45 34.59
C TYR A 278 14.12 -30.51 35.67
N GLN A 279 14.46 -30.12 36.89
CA GLN A 279 14.54 -31.03 38.04
C GLN A 279 13.16 -31.19 38.70
N ALA A 280 12.71 -32.43 38.89
CA ALA A 280 11.43 -32.75 39.51
C ALA A 280 11.50 -34.01 40.39
N PRO A 281 10.68 -34.09 41.46
CA PRO A 281 10.49 -35.32 42.21
C PRO A 281 9.68 -36.34 41.39
N ALA A 282 9.88 -37.63 41.64
CA ALA A 282 9.24 -38.73 40.92
C ALA A 282 9.31 -38.58 39.37
N PRO A 283 10.51 -38.45 38.78
CA PRO A 283 10.70 -38.05 37.38
C PRO A 283 9.95 -38.95 36.37
N GLU A 284 9.86 -40.26 36.64
CA GLU A 284 9.12 -41.19 35.78
C GLU A 284 7.61 -40.87 35.71
N LEU A 285 6.99 -40.50 36.84
CA LEU A 285 5.57 -40.16 36.89
C LEU A 285 5.32 -38.74 36.37
N GLU A 286 6.21 -37.80 36.70
CA GLU A 286 6.13 -36.42 36.22
C GLU A 286 6.23 -36.35 34.69
N SER A 287 7.10 -37.16 34.07
CA SER A 287 7.21 -37.27 32.61
C SER A 287 5.90 -37.71 31.92
N ARG A 288 5.04 -38.44 32.65
CA ARG A 288 3.72 -38.89 32.19
C ARG A 288 2.59 -37.96 32.63
N GLY A 289 2.91 -36.86 33.30
CA GLY A 289 1.93 -35.91 33.85
C GLY A 289 1.09 -36.49 34.99
N ARG A 290 1.60 -37.49 35.72
CA ARG A 290 0.90 -38.14 36.84
C ARG A 290 1.47 -37.66 38.16
N ALA A 291 0.59 -37.22 39.05
CA ALA A 291 0.96 -36.88 40.42
C ALA A 291 1.02 -38.14 41.31
N THR A 292 1.89 -38.13 42.31
CA THR A 292 1.96 -39.14 43.38
C THR A 292 2.02 -38.47 44.75
N THR A 293 1.51 -39.15 45.77
CA THR A 293 1.62 -38.76 47.18
C THR A 293 2.50 -39.72 47.98
N ASP A 294 3.12 -40.70 47.32
CA ASP A 294 4.00 -41.67 47.96
C ASP A 294 5.33 -41.00 48.38
N PRO A 295 5.65 -40.94 49.69
CA PRO A 295 6.88 -40.32 50.18
C PRO A 295 8.15 -40.90 49.56
N GLY A 296 8.19 -42.21 49.31
CA GLY A 296 9.39 -42.87 48.77
C GLY A 296 9.68 -42.50 47.32
N LEU A 297 8.65 -42.25 46.51
CA LEU A 297 8.81 -41.79 45.13
C LEU A 297 9.10 -40.28 45.06
N LEU A 298 8.64 -39.50 46.04
CA LEU A 298 8.87 -38.06 46.12
C LEU A 298 10.29 -37.70 46.60
N GLU A 299 10.98 -38.61 47.28
CA GLU A 299 12.40 -38.43 47.65
C GLU A 299 13.36 -38.53 46.45
N VAL A 300 12.92 -39.18 45.36
CA VAL A 300 13.74 -39.33 44.14
C VAL A 300 13.55 -38.11 43.25
N GLU A 301 14.54 -37.23 43.20
CA GLU A 301 14.61 -36.13 42.24
C GLU A 301 15.44 -36.50 41.00
N GLY A 302 14.98 -36.09 39.82
CA GLY A 302 15.73 -36.29 38.57
C GLY A 302 15.32 -35.34 37.45
N PRO A 303 16.07 -35.36 36.33
CA PRO A 303 15.76 -34.55 35.17
C PRO A 303 14.54 -35.07 34.42
N VAL A 304 13.67 -34.15 34.00
CA VAL A 304 12.51 -34.41 33.14
C VAL A 304 12.51 -33.42 31.99
N THR A 305 12.15 -33.88 30.79
CA THR A 305 12.03 -33.00 29.61
C THR A 305 10.73 -32.18 29.67
N PRO A 306 10.76 -30.85 29.48
CA PRO A 306 9.56 -30.04 29.44
C PRO A 306 8.81 -30.22 28.12
N VAL A 307 7.52 -29.91 28.13
CA VAL A 307 6.69 -29.82 26.93
C VAL A 307 6.71 -28.38 26.42
N LEU A 308 6.88 -28.21 25.11
CA LEU A 308 6.88 -26.90 24.46
C LEU A 308 5.55 -26.67 23.75
N ILE A 309 4.93 -25.53 24.03
CA ILE A 309 3.75 -25.06 23.30
C ILE A 309 4.15 -23.82 22.51
N HIS A 310 4.09 -23.90 21.19
CA HIS A 310 4.21 -22.76 20.31
C HIS A 310 2.85 -22.11 20.15
N ARG A 311 2.79 -20.79 20.27
CA ARG A 311 1.56 -20.05 20.07
C ARG A 311 1.79 -18.79 19.26
N ALA A 312 0.77 -18.43 18.50
CA ALA A 312 0.61 -17.11 17.93
C ALA A 312 -0.87 -16.72 18.04
N VAL A 313 -1.15 -15.50 18.51
CA VAL A 313 -2.52 -14.97 18.66
C VAL A 313 -2.92 -14.18 17.41
N LEU A 314 -2.07 -13.25 16.96
CA LEU A 314 -2.28 -12.53 15.72
C LEU A 314 -1.79 -13.32 14.50
N GLY A 315 -0.78 -14.17 14.72
CA GLY A 315 0.06 -14.68 13.64
C GLY A 315 1.03 -13.60 13.19
N SER A 316 1.21 -13.45 11.89
CA SER A 316 1.95 -12.32 11.35
C SER A 316 1.16 -11.03 11.56
N VAL A 317 1.81 -10.02 12.16
CA VAL A 317 1.25 -8.67 12.33
C VAL A 317 0.90 -8.06 10.97
N GLU A 318 1.70 -8.32 9.94
CA GLU A 318 1.41 -7.91 8.56
C GLU A 318 0.10 -8.53 8.06
N ARG A 319 -0.09 -9.84 8.27
CA ARG A 319 -1.30 -10.55 7.83
C ARG A 319 -2.53 -10.05 8.57
N ILE A 320 -2.49 -9.93 9.90
CA ILE A 320 -3.64 -9.42 10.65
C ILE A 320 -3.96 -7.97 10.27
N MET A 321 -2.94 -7.14 10.03
CA MET A 321 -3.16 -5.79 9.51
C MET A 321 -3.88 -5.82 8.16
N ALA A 322 -3.54 -6.72 7.25
CA ALA A 322 -4.24 -6.89 5.97
C ALA A 322 -5.73 -7.18 6.19
N LEU A 323 -6.02 -8.16 7.06
CA LEU A 323 -7.39 -8.57 7.39
C LEU A 323 -8.18 -7.43 8.07
N LEU A 324 -7.54 -6.66 8.95
CA LEU A 324 -8.17 -5.51 9.61
C LEU A 324 -8.43 -4.37 8.62
N ILE A 325 -7.53 -4.13 7.65
CA ILE A 325 -7.74 -3.15 6.56
C ILE A 325 -8.98 -3.52 5.74
N GLU A 326 -9.16 -4.81 5.45
CA GLU A 326 -10.30 -5.30 4.70
C GLU A 326 -11.58 -5.26 5.54
N HIS A 327 -11.54 -5.74 6.78
CA HIS A 327 -12.66 -5.79 7.70
C HIS A 327 -13.24 -4.40 8.00
N TYR A 328 -12.40 -3.44 8.36
CA TYR A 328 -12.86 -2.08 8.68
C TYR A 328 -13.10 -1.21 7.46
N ASN A 329 -12.55 -1.57 6.29
CA ASN A 329 -12.65 -0.80 5.05
C ASN A 329 -12.36 0.71 5.24
N GLY A 330 -11.36 1.02 6.09
CA GLY A 330 -10.97 2.38 6.45
C GLY A 330 -11.75 3.05 7.60
N HIS A 331 -12.74 2.39 8.21
CA HIS A 331 -13.47 2.85 9.39
C HIS A 331 -12.89 2.23 10.66
N TRP A 332 -11.77 2.78 11.11
CA TRP A 332 -11.03 2.23 12.23
C TRP A 332 -11.67 2.54 13.58
N PRO A 333 -11.62 1.63 14.56
CA PRO A 333 -11.83 1.96 15.96
C PRO A 333 -10.86 3.07 16.40
N PHE A 334 -11.30 3.95 17.30
CA PHE A 334 -10.52 5.12 17.70
C PHE A 334 -9.10 4.78 18.17
N TRP A 335 -8.96 3.71 18.95
CA TRP A 335 -7.67 3.30 19.50
C TRP A 335 -6.72 2.84 18.38
N LEU A 336 -7.23 2.17 17.34
CA LEU A 336 -6.44 1.63 16.23
C LEU A 336 -6.20 2.65 15.10
N ASN A 337 -7.07 3.66 14.96
CA ASN A 337 -6.98 4.63 13.88
C ASN A 337 -5.62 5.38 13.94
N PRO A 338 -4.84 5.41 12.84
CA PRO A 338 -3.59 6.19 12.79
C PRO A 338 -3.83 7.71 12.76
N ARG A 339 -5.06 8.14 12.43
CA ARG A 339 -5.53 9.52 12.33
C ARG A 339 -6.68 9.74 13.30
N GLN A 340 -6.35 9.93 14.58
CA GLN A 340 -7.35 9.99 15.64
C GLN A 340 -8.06 11.35 15.66
N VAL A 341 -7.30 12.44 15.72
CA VAL A 341 -7.86 13.80 15.84
C VAL A 341 -7.22 14.73 14.82
N ILE A 342 -8.00 15.61 14.23
CA ILE A 342 -7.51 16.77 13.47
C ILE A 342 -8.12 18.06 14.00
N ILE A 343 -7.30 19.09 14.20
CA ILE A 343 -7.72 20.45 14.56
C ILE A 343 -7.68 21.31 13.30
N ILE A 344 -8.81 21.88 12.94
CA ILE A 344 -9.00 22.70 11.75
C ILE A 344 -9.20 24.15 12.17
N THR A 345 -8.35 25.05 11.68
CA THR A 345 -8.52 26.49 11.94
C THR A 345 -9.47 27.12 10.92
N VAL A 346 -10.37 27.98 11.37
CA VAL A 346 -11.30 28.74 10.52
C VAL A 346 -10.56 29.85 9.75
N ASN A 347 -9.54 30.45 10.37
CA ASN A 347 -8.66 31.44 9.77
C ASN A 347 -7.19 31.12 10.09
N ASP A 348 -6.29 31.90 9.50
CA ASP A 348 -4.84 31.85 9.65
C ASP A 348 -4.31 32.92 10.62
N SER A 349 -5.19 33.51 11.43
CA SER A 349 -4.80 34.51 12.42
C SER A 349 -3.91 33.87 13.49
N GLN A 350 -2.79 34.52 13.82
CA GLN A 350 -1.80 34.00 14.79
C GLN A 350 -2.43 33.53 16.11
N PRO A 351 -3.39 34.26 16.74
CA PRO A 351 -4.01 33.80 17.98
C PRO A 351 -4.75 32.45 17.87
N VAL A 352 -5.32 32.14 16.70
CA VAL A 352 -6.05 30.89 16.46
C VAL A 352 -5.09 29.74 16.20
N ILE A 353 -4.00 29.99 15.47
CA ILE A 353 -2.94 29.01 15.24
C ILE A 353 -2.27 28.65 16.57
N ASP A 354 -1.89 29.64 17.37
CA ASP A 354 -1.26 29.44 18.68
C ASP A 354 -2.17 28.63 19.61
N PHE A 355 -3.47 28.92 19.60
CA PHE A 355 -4.44 28.17 20.38
C PHE A 355 -4.60 26.72 19.87
N ALA A 356 -4.62 26.50 18.55
CA ALA A 356 -4.67 25.17 17.95
C ALA A 356 -3.44 24.32 18.32
N GLU A 357 -2.24 24.91 18.27
CA GLU A 357 -1.00 24.25 18.70
C GLU A 357 -1.00 23.93 20.20
N ASN A 358 -1.52 24.84 21.03
CA ASN A 358 -1.66 24.59 22.46
C ASN A 358 -2.63 23.43 22.73
N CYS A 359 -3.77 23.39 22.03
CA CYS A 359 -4.72 22.29 22.10
C CYS A 359 -4.11 20.97 21.64
N GLN A 360 -3.33 20.97 20.55
CA GLN A 360 -2.63 19.77 20.07
C GLN A 360 -1.69 19.22 21.15
N LYS A 361 -0.89 20.09 21.79
CA LYS A 361 0.02 19.69 22.87
C LYS A 361 -0.74 19.08 24.05
N ILE A 362 -1.86 19.68 24.45
CA ILE A 362 -2.70 19.16 25.53
C ILE A 362 -3.29 17.79 25.17
N ILE A 363 -3.91 17.66 24.00
CA ILE A 363 -4.62 16.44 23.57
C ILE A 363 -3.64 15.30 23.29
N SER A 364 -2.47 15.57 22.71
CA SER A 364 -1.43 14.56 22.47
C SER A 364 -0.71 14.10 23.75
N GLY A 365 -1.06 14.67 24.91
CA GLY A 365 -0.42 14.37 26.19
C GLY A 365 0.95 15.04 26.38
N MET A 366 1.37 15.90 25.44
CA MET A 366 2.58 16.73 25.55
C MET A 366 2.31 17.92 26.48
N ARG A 367 2.09 17.66 27.78
CA ARG A 367 1.99 18.73 28.78
C ARG A 367 3.27 19.58 28.70
N GLN A 368 3.09 20.89 28.50
CA GLN A 368 4.16 21.88 28.51
C GLN A 368 4.94 21.81 29.84
N LEU A 369 6.11 21.18 29.80
CA LEU A 369 7.19 21.53 30.69
C LEU A 369 7.68 22.93 30.28
N ARG A 370 7.06 23.97 30.82
CA ARG A 370 7.68 25.30 30.81
C ARG A 370 8.95 25.19 31.67
N GLY A 371 10.09 24.97 31.02
CA GLY A 371 11.42 25.24 31.60
C GLY A 371 12.29 24.04 31.99
N GLN A 372 11.81 22.79 32.00
CA GLN A 372 12.64 21.62 32.30
C GLN A 372 12.47 20.53 31.25
N LYS A 373 13.56 20.21 30.53
CA LYS A 373 13.64 19.05 29.61
C LYS A 373 13.71 17.75 30.42
N THR A 374 12.68 17.42 31.18
CA THR A 374 12.57 16.10 31.81
C THR A 374 11.95 15.11 30.83
N ALA A 375 12.47 13.88 30.79
CA ALA A 375 11.93 12.81 29.98
C ALA A 375 10.44 12.58 30.33
N ILE A 376 9.59 12.53 29.31
CA ILE A 376 8.16 12.24 29.48
C ILE A 376 8.02 10.71 29.61
N PRO A 377 7.34 10.19 30.63
CA PRO A 377 7.00 8.76 30.69
C PRO A 377 6.19 8.36 29.45
N PRO A 378 6.29 7.11 28.96
CA PRO A 378 5.51 6.66 27.82
C PRO A 378 4.01 6.64 28.19
N TYR A 379 3.30 7.72 27.92
CA TYR A 379 1.84 7.75 27.94
C TYR A 379 1.31 7.49 26.52
N GLU A 380 0.11 6.94 26.41
CA GLU A 380 -0.57 6.72 25.13
C GLU A 380 -0.78 8.05 24.39
N HIS A 381 0.12 8.36 23.48
CA HIS A 381 0.02 9.55 22.66
C HIS A 381 -1.14 9.44 21.67
N ILE A 382 -2.15 10.30 21.84
CA ILE A 382 -3.20 10.49 20.84
C ILE A 382 -2.58 11.19 19.63
N SER A 383 -2.80 10.64 18.43
CA SER A 383 -2.34 11.27 17.19
C SER A 383 -3.24 12.46 16.84
N VAL A 384 -2.68 13.67 16.94
CA VAL A 384 -3.38 14.93 16.66
C VAL A 384 -2.66 15.70 15.56
N ASP A 385 -3.36 15.94 14.45
CA ASP A 385 -2.86 16.74 13.32
C ASP A 385 -3.52 18.14 13.32
N ILE A 386 -2.87 19.15 12.73
CA ILE A 386 -3.43 20.51 12.58
C ILE A 386 -3.50 20.86 11.09
N ASP A 387 -4.63 21.42 10.64
CA ASP A 387 -4.78 22.03 9.32
C ASP A 387 -5.00 23.54 9.41
N ALA A 388 -3.89 24.27 9.45
CA ALA A 388 -3.85 25.74 9.43
C ALA A 388 -3.73 26.33 8.00
N SER A 389 -3.92 25.51 6.94
CA SER A 389 -3.75 26.00 5.57
C SER A 389 -4.75 27.12 5.22
N PRO A 390 -4.42 28.06 4.31
CA PRO A 390 -5.32 29.15 3.89
C PRO A 390 -6.38 28.64 2.89
N ARG A 391 -7.09 27.56 3.24
CA ARG A 391 -8.15 26.93 2.45
C ARG A 391 -9.51 27.14 3.13
N PHE A 392 -10.59 27.14 2.35
CA PHE A 392 -11.95 27.20 2.91
C PHE A 392 -12.22 26.08 3.92
N LEU A 393 -12.89 26.42 5.03
CA LEU A 393 -13.23 25.50 6.12
C LEU A 393 -13.92 24.23 5.62
N THR A 394 -14.90 24.37 4.73
CA THR A 394 -15.65 23.25 4.14
C THR A 394 -14.73 22.26 3.42
N LYS A 395 -13.70 22.76 2.71
CA LYS A 395 -12.70 21.92 2.03
C LYS A 395 -11.78 21.19 3.02
N LYS A 396 -11.39 21.85 4.11
CA LYS A 396 -10.60 21.23 5.17
C LYS A 396 -11.37 20.09 5.85
N ILE A 397 -12.65 20.33 6.19
CA ILE A 397 -13.54 19.33 6.78
C ILE A 397 -13.76 18.17 5.81
N ALA A 398 -14.04 18.44 4.53
CA ALA A 398 -14.21 17.41 3.52
C ALA A 398 -12.95 16.54 3.34
N ASP A 399 -11.76 17.16 3.32
CA ASP A 399 -10.49 16.43 3.23
C ASP A 399 -10.22 15.60 4.49
N ALA A 400 -10.55 16.11 5.68
CA ALA A 400 -10.47 15.37 6.93
C ALA A 400 -11.41 14.14 6.94
N LYS A 401 -12.67 14.32 6.51
CA LYS A 401 -13.64 13.21 6.38
C LYS A 401 -13.17 12.18 5.36
N ARG A 402 -12.67 12.62 4.19
CA ARG A 402 -12.07 11.74 3.16
C ARG A 402 -10.87 10.96 3.69
N LYS A 403 -10.02 11.61 4.50
CA LYS A 403 -8.85 11.00 5.15
C LYS A 403 -9.20 10.08 6.34
N ARG A 404 -10.48 9.98 6.70
CA ARG A 404 -11.03 9.13 7.77
C ARG A 404 -10.46 9.45 9.15
N TYR A 405 -10.34 10.73 9.49
CA TYR A 405 -10.08 11.12 10.89
C TYR A 405 -11.25 10.70 11.78
N ALA A 406 -10.95 10.14 12.95
CA ALA A 406 -12.02 9.71 13.88
C ALA A 406 -12.75 10.90 14.52
N VAL A 407 -12.02 11.97 14.83
CA VAL A 407 -12.55 13.19 15.45
C VAL A 407 -12.04 14.41 14.70
N ILE A 408 -12.95 15.33 14.37
CA ILE A 408 -12.63 16.60 13.72
C ILE A 408 -12.95 17.73 14.70
N ALA A 409 -11.93 18.48 15.12
CA ALA A 409 -12.10 19.66 15.95
C ALA A 409 -11.96 20.93 15.09
N VAL A 410 -12.79 21.94 15.35
CA VAL A 410 -12.77 23.23 14.64
C VAL A 410 -12.55 24.36 15.63
N VAL A 411 -11.71 25.32 15.26
CA VAL A 411 -11.42 26.51 16.04
C VAL A 411 -11.41 27.78 15.20
N GLY A 412 -12.16 28.79 15.61
CA GLY A 412 -12.10 30.15 15.08
C GLY A 412 -11.78 31.19 16.16
N ASN A 413 -11.89 32.46 15.82
CA ASN A 413 -11.60 33.57 16.75
C ASN A 413 -12.46 33.53 18.02
N ARG A 414 -13.75 33.19 17.90
CA ARG A 414 -14.68 33.10 19.04
C ARG A 414 -14.29 31.97 19.97
N GLU A 415 -13.95 30.82 19.40
CA GLU A 415 -13.57 29.62 20.15
C GLU A 415 -12.22 29.81 20.85
N ALA A 416 -11.24 30.41 20.16
CA ALA A 416 -9.94 30.74 20.75
C ALA A 416 -10.08 31.75 21.91
N ALA A 417 -10.89 32.80 21.75
CA ALA A 417 -11.16 33.77 22.82
C ALA A 417 -11.90 33.14 24.02
N ALA A 418 -12.77 32.16 23.77
CA ALA A 418 -13.53 31.45 24.79
C ALA A 418 -12.80 30.24 25.39
N ASN A 419 -11.56 29.92 24.94
CA ASN A 419 -10.82 28.71 25.28
C ASN A 419 -11.64 27.41 25.07
N ARG A 420 -12.32 27.29 23.92
CA ARG A 420 -13.17 26.13 23.58
C ARG A 420 -12.80 25.54 22.22
N LEU A 421 -13.19 24.28 21.99
CA LEU A 421 -13.11 23.60 20.70
C LEU A 421 -14.50 23.09 20.32
N ILE A 422 -14.86 23.25 19.05
CA ILE A 422 -16.06 22.61 18.50
C ILE A 422 -15.64 21.23 17.99
N ILE A 423 -16.33 20.18 18.42
CA ILE A 423 -15.96 18.79 18.09
C ILE A 423 -17.05 18.16 17.24
N ASP A 424 -16.67 17.61 16.09
CA ASP A 424 -17.49 16.81 15.20
C ASP A 424 -17.12 15.33 15.35
N PHE A 425 -18.06 14.54 15.86
CA PHE A 425 -17.96 13.08 16.01
C PHE A 425 -18.64 12.30 14.88
N THR A 426 -19.16 12.96 13.84
CA THR A 426 -19.89 12.28 12.74
C THR A 426 -19.04 11.28 11.96
N ALA A 427 -17.71 11.38 12.06
CA ALA A 427 -16.78 10.42 11.45
C ALA A 427 -16.47 9.20 12.34
N PHE A 428 -16.99 9.16 13.57
CA PHE A 428 -16.79 8.07 14.52
C PHE A 428 -17.77 6.92 14.25
N PRO A 429 -17.29 5.68 14.01
CA PRO A 429 -18.18 4.52 13.88
C PRO A 429 -18.97 4.30 15.18
N ASP A 430 -20.28 4.05 15.09
CA ASP A 430 -21.15 3.73 16.25
C ASP A 430 -21.35 4.85 17.31
N PHE A 431 -21.28 6.12 16.90
CA PHE A 431 -21.53 7.26 17.80
C PHE A 431 -22.88 7.17 18.53
N GLU A 432 -23.95 6.78 17.82
CA GLU A 432 -25.31 6.66 18.39
C GLU A 432 -25.43 5.50 19.39
N THR A 433 -24.66 4.42 19.21
CA THR A 433 -24.79 3.18 19.96
C THR A 433 -24.03 3.20 21.29
N ASN A 434 -22.85 3.83 21.35
CA ASN A 434 -21.96 3.77 22.52
C ASN A 434 -21.70 5.12 23.23
N LEU A 435 -21.63 6.24 22.52
CA LEU A 435 -21.24 7.54 23.10
C LEU A 435 -22.43 8.49 23.34
N GLY A 436 -23.47 8.41 22.50
CA GLY A 436 -24.67 9.26 22.60
C GLY A 436 -25.42 9.17 23.93
N LYS A 437 -25.22 8.08 24.70
CA LYS A 437 -25.80 7.91 26.05
C LYS A 437 -25.02 8.60 27.17
N HIS A 438 -23.74 8.93 26.96
CA HIS A 438 -22.85 9.43 28.01
C HIS A 438 -22.32 10.85 27.77
N LEU A 439 -22.44 11.40 26.56
CA LEU A 439 -22.03 12.76 26.24
C LEU A 439 -23.21 13.55 25.70
N ALA A 440 -23.60 14.60 26.43
CA ALA A 440 -24.51 15.63 25.95
C ALA A 440 -23.80 16.47 24.87
N VAL A 441 -23.62 15.91 23.67
CA VAL A 441 -23.03 16.62 22.53
C VAL A 441 -24.13 17.46 21.89
N ARG A 442 -24.02 18.79 22.02
CA ARG A 442 -24.86 19.72 21.25
C ARG A 442 -24.40 19.69 19.79
N HIS A 443 -25.23 19.15 18.91
CA HIS A 443 -25.06 19.28 17.47
C HIS A 443 -25.15 20.77 17.09
N ALA A 444 -24.07 21.34 16.55
CA ALA A 444 -24.14 22.62 15.86
C ALA A 444 -24.51 22.37 14.40
N SER A 445 -25.81 22.43 14.10
CA SER A 445 -26.29 22.56 12.72
C SER A 445 -25.90 23.94 12.21
N VAL A 446 -24.98 24.00 11.24
CA VAL A 446 -24.71 25.25 10.51
C VAL A 446 -25.80 25.37 9.44
N THR A 447 -26.89 26.06 9.77
CA THR A 447 -27.89 26.52 8.79
C THR A 447 -27.51 27.91 8.31
N SER A 448 -27.41 28.07 7.00
CA SER A 448 -27.17 29.33 6.31
C SER A 448 -28.46 30.14 6.20
N GLU A 449 -28.62 31.21 6.97
CA GLU A 449 -29.62 32.24 6.69
C GLU A 449 -29.20 33.61 7.25
N GLY A 450 -28.91 34.54 6.33
CA GLY A 450 -29.26 35.97 6.34
C GLY A 450 -28.70 36.93 7.41
N SER A 451 -27.87 37.88 6.97
CA SER A 451 -28.13 39.31 7.22
C SER A 451 -27.42 40.22 6.20
N LYS A 452 -28.21 41.16 5.68
CA LYS A 452 -27.94 42.12 4.60
C LYS A 452 -26.98 43.25 5.02
N SER A 453 -26.30 43.77 4.00
CA SER A 453 -25.85 45.15 3.71
C SER A 453 -25.57 46.13 4.86
N GLU A 454 -24.35 46.65 4.87
CA GLU A 454 -24.09 48.09 5.03
C GLU A 454 -22.81 48.49 4.27
N SER A 455 -22.72 49.78 3.98
CA SER A 455 -22.15 50.46 2.81
C SER A 455 -20.62 50.51 2.67
N ALA A 456 -20.21 50.75 1.42
CA ALA A 456 -18.88 51.16 1.00
C ALA A 456 -18.49 52.53 1.59
N ASP A 457 -17.23 52.66 2.02
CA ASP A 457 -16.25 53.61 1.50
C ASP A 457 -14.98 53.55 2.36
N GLU A 458 -13.87 53.11 1.76
CA GLU A 458 -12.56 53.77 1.82
C GLU A 458 -11.54 52.92 1.04
N ALA A 459 -11.00 53.52 -0.02
CA ALA A 459 -10.04 52.93 -0.92
C ALA A 459 -8.64 52.91 -0.29
N GLY A 460 -8.01 51.73 -0.30
CA GLY A 460 -6.57 51.55 -0.16
C GLY A 460 -6.03 50.83 -1.39
N GLU A 461 -5.24 51.54 -2.19
CA GLU A 461 -4.55 51.05 -3.38
C GLU A 461 -3.81 49.72 -3.15
N TYR A 462 -4.26 48.66 -3.85
CA TYR A 462 -3.44 47.48 -4.10
C TYR A 462 -3.05 47.45 -5.57
N LEU A 463 -1.74 47.34 -5.83
CA LEU A 463 -1.15 47.16 -7.15
C LEU A 463 -1.91 46.11 -7.97
N LYS A 464 -2.52 46.53 -9.07
CA LYS A 464 -2.99 45.63 -10.14
C LYS A 464 -1.78 44.95 -10.78
N ILE A 465 -1.46 43.74 -10.33
CA ILE A 465 -0.65 42.82 -11.14
C ILE A 465 -1.57 42.33 -12.26
N ALA A 466 -1.30 42.75 -13.50
CA ALA A 466 -2.04 42.29 -14.66
C ALA A 466 -1.89 40.77 -14.81
N LEU A 467 -3.01 40.05 -14.77
CA LEU A 467 -3.04 38.61 -15.02
C LEU A 467 -2.59 38.33 -16.46
N PRO A 468 -1.81 37.25 -16.71
CA PRO A 468 -1.40 36.89 -18.07
C PRO A 468 -2.62 36.67 -18.98
N THR A 469 -2.49 36.99 -20.27
CA THR A 469 -3.50 36.66 -21.29
C THR A 469 -3.72 35.14 -21.38
N TYR A 470 -4.87 34.71 -21.91
CA TYR A 470 -5.24 33.29 -22.03
C TYR A 470 -4.18 32.49 -22.81
N GLU A 471 -3.57 33.11 -23.83
CA GLU A 471 -2.44 32.55 -24.60
C GLU A 471 -1.16 32.39 -23.76
N ALA A 472 -0.84 33.33 -22.87
CA ALA A 472 0.37 33.27 -22.05
C ALA A 472 0.30 32.20 -20.93
N ALA A 473 -0.90 31.91 -20.43
CA ALA A 473 -1.11 30.89 -19.41
C ALA A 473 -1.00 29.44 -19.96
N ALA A 474 -1.35 29.22 -21.23
CA ALA A 474 -1.15 27.94 -21.91
C ALA A 474 0.34 27.54 -21.96
N THR A 475 1.25 28.51 -22.05
CA THR A 475 2.71 28.29 -22.13
C THR A 475 3.36 28.01 -20.77
N GLN A 476 2.82 28.57 -19.67
CA GLN A 476 3.44 28.53 -18.33
C GLN A 476 3.24 27.21 -17.57
N HIS A 477 2.11 26.52 -17.76
CA HIS A 477 1.82 25.26 -17.04
C HIS A 477 2.64 24.05 -17.55
N GLY A 478 3.53 24.24 -18.53
CA GLY A 478 4.45 23.24 -19.07
C GLY A 478 5.91 23.34 -18.63
N ALA A 479 6.32 24.36 -17.84
CA ALA A 479 7.72 24.58 -17.50
C ALA A 479 8.09 24.12 -16.07
N LEU A 480 9.16 23.32 -15.94
CA LEU A 480 9.87 23.11 -14.67
C LEU A 480 10.70 24.35 -14.31
N PRO A 481 10.96 24.65 -13.02
CA PRO A 481 11.87 25.71 -12.64
C PRO A 481 13.29 25.41 -13.16
N SER A 482 13.88 26.34 -13.92
CA SER A 482 15.27 26.25 -14.37
C SER A 482 16.21 26.52 -13.19
N ARG A 483 17.14 25.60 -12.93
CA ARG A 483 18.31 25.88 -12.07
C ARG A 483 19.29 26.74 -12.86
N SER A 484 19.32 28.04 -12.59
CA SER A 484 20.39 28.93 -13.05
C SER A 484 21.43 29.09 -11.93
N GLY A 485 22.54 28.39 -12.03
CA GLY A 485 23.73 28.57 -11.18
C GLY A 485 24.87 27.67 -11.64
N PRO A 486 26.13 28.15 -11.63
CA PRO A 486 27.28 27.35 -12.08
C PRO A 486 27.56 26.18 -11.12
N PRO A 487 28.11 25.05 -11.61
CA PRO A 487 28.22 23.83 -10.83
C PRO A 487 29.31 23.94 -9.76
N THR A 488 28.96 23.55 -8.54
CA THR A 488 29.91 23.39 -7.43
C THR A 488 30.66 22.06 -7.61
N PRO A 489 32.00 22.02 -7.57
CA PRO A 489 32.74 20.76 -7.68
C PRO A 489 32.63 19.97 -6.36
N GLY A 490 32.15 18.73 -6.39
CA GLY A 490 32.24 17.82 -5.25
C GLY A 490 30.98 17.02 -4.85
N SER A 491 29.92 16.96 -5.65
CA SER A 491 28.77 16.08 -5.38
C SER A 491 28.87 14.77 -6.16
N ASN A 492 28.95 13.63 -5.47
CA ASN A 492 28.74 12.31 -6.06
C ASN A 492 27.38 12.27 -6.81
N PRO A 493 27.31 11.62 -7.99
CA PRO A 493 26.11 11.65 -8.81
C PRO A 493 24.93 10.98 -8.08
N LEU A 494 23.79 11.67 -8.04
CA LEU A 494 22.51 11.11 -7.60
C LEU A 494 22.19 9.84 -8.41
N PRO A 495 21.66 8.77 -7.80
CA PRO A 495 21.28 7.57 -8.54
C PRO A 495 20.24 7.90 -9.60
N ARG A 496 20.49 7.47 -10.85
CA ARG A 496 19.58 7.60 -11.98
C ARG A 496 18.23 6.95 -11.64
N GLY A 497 17.14 7.56 -12.11
CA GLY A 497 15.76 7.11 -11.90
C GLY A 497 15.48 5.68 -12.41
N PRO A 498 14.25 5.17 -12.21
CA PRO A 498 13.90 3.77 -12.44
C PRO A 498 14.24 3.31 -13.86
N PHE A 499 14.72 2.06 -14.00
CA PHE A 499 15.07 1.48 -15.28
C PHE A 499 13.88 1.54 -16.26
N PRO A 500 14.08 2.00 -17.50
CA PRO A 500 13.04 2.01 -18.53
C PRO A 500 12.59 0.58 -18.88
N LEU A 501 11.31 0.41 -19.25
CA LEU A 501 10.72 -0.87 -19.68
C LEU A 501 11.67 -1.60 -20.64
N ASN A 502 12.16 -2.77 -20.24
CA ASN A 502 13.13 -3.57 -21.01
C ASN A 502 12.41 -4.40 -22.09
N ILE A 503 11.96 -3.74 -23.15
CA ILE A 503 11.23 -4.32 -24.28
C ILE A 503 12.08 -4.18 -25.55
N PRO A 504 12.15 -5.19 -26.44
CA PRO A 504 13.02 -5.20 -27.62
C PRO A 504 12.95 -3.93 -28.48
N VAL A 505 11.75 -3.48 -28.87
CA VAL A 505 11.59 -2.27 -29.71
C VAL A 505 12.12 -1.01 -29.02
N LEU A 506 11.89 -0.87 -27.72
CA LEU A 506 12.36 0.28 -26.95
C LEU A 506 13.88 0.24 -26.79
N ASN A 507 14.48 -0.94 -26.69
CA ASN A 507 15.94 -1.10 -26.66
C ASN A 507 16.59 -0.69 -27.98
N GLN A 508 15.97 -1.02 -29.13
CA GLN A 508 16.47 -0.60 -30.45
C GLN A 508 16.37 0.92 -30.67
N LEU A 509 15.36 1.56 -30.07
CA LEU A 509 15.16 3.01 -30.16
C LEU A 509 16.01 3.80 -29.14
N ARG A 510 16.53 3.16 -28.08
CA ARG A 510 17.42 3.81 -27.10
C ARG A 510 18.72 4.24 -27.77
N GLY A 511 18.98 5.55 -27.76
CA GLY A 511 20.17 6.14 -28.37
C GLY A 511 19.99 6.53 -29.85
N LYS A 512 18.84 6.20 -30.45
CA LYS A 512 18.46 6.70 -31.78
C LYS A 512 17.66 8.01 -31.67
N ARG A 513 17.62 8.77 -32.76
CA ARG A 513 16.84 10.01 -32.87
C ARG A 513 15.36 9.68 -33.01
N VAL A 514 14.54 10.06 -32.02
CA VAL A 514 13.08 9.89 -32.05
C VAL A 514 12.42 11.26 -31.92
N ILE A 515 11.51 11.59 -32.85
CA ILE A 515 10.83 12.88 -32.90
C ILE A 515 9.38 12.73 -32.43
N LEU A 516 8.96 13.59 -31.51
CA LEU A 516 7.57 13.80 -31.15
C LEU A 516 7.03 15.02 -31.93
N ALA A 517 6.14 14.76 -32.88
CA ALA A 517 5.44 15.74 -33.71
C ALA A 517 4.30 16.44 -32.94
N SER A 518 4.58 16.94 -31.73
CA SER A 518 3.57 17.56 -30.87
C SER A 518 4.17 18.57 -29.88
N ALA A 519 3.55 19.75 -29.78
CA ALA A 519 3.88 20.75 -28.76
C ALA A 519 3.39 20.38 -27.35
N SER A 520 2.67 19.26 -27.17
CA SER A 520 2.07 18.87 -25.88
C SER A 520 3.14 18.42 -24.87
N PRO A 521 3.35 19.15 -23.75
CA PRO A 521 4.29 18.75 -22.71
C PRO A 521 3.90 17.41 -22.06
N ARG A 522 2.60 17.12 -22.03
CA ARG A 522 2.04 15.90 -21.45
C ARG A 522 2.36 14.66 -22.28
N ARG A 523 2.25 14.72 -23.60
CA ARG A 523 2.62 13.59 -24.48
C ARG A 523 4.09 13.23 -24.33
N LYS A 524 4.97 14.23 -24.20
CA LYS A 524 6.39 14.04 -23.87
C LYS A 524 6.57 13.32 -22.52
N GLN A 525 5.86 13.76 -21.48
CA GLN A 525 5.92 13.12 -20.16
C GLN A 525 5.51 11.65 -20.24
N ILE A 526 4.39 11.34 -20.91
CA ILE A 526 3.90 9.96 -21.06
C ILE A 526 4.94 9.09 -21.78
N LEU A 527 5.48 9.53 -22.93
CA LEU A 527 6.50 8.77 -23.66
C LEU A 527 7.83 8.64 -22.88
N SER A 528 8.16 9.62 -22.04
CA SER A 528 9.35 9.53 -21.18
C SER A 528 9.21 8.43 -20.11
N THR A 529 7.98 8.16 -19.64
CA THR A 529 7.74 7.09 -18.64
C THR A 529 8.00 5.68 -19.17
N ILE A 530 7.85 5.46 -20.48
CA ILE A 530 8.16 4.16 -21.12
C ILE A 530 9.62 4.03 -21.53
N GLY A 531 10.45 5.06 -21.32
CA GLY A 531 11.89 4.99 -21.54
C GLY A 531 12.42 5.68 -22.79
N LEU A 532 11.56 6.38 -23.55
CA LEU A 532 11.98 7.28 -24.62
C LEU A 532 12.35 8.65 -24.02
N GLN A 533 13.52 8.72 -23.39
CA GLN A 533 13.94 9.92 -22.63
C GLN A 533 14.55 11.03 -23.52
N ASN A 534 15.09 10.66 -24.69
CA ASN A 534 15.76 11.58 -25.63
C ASN A 534 14.85 11.93 -26.82
N LEU A 535 13.64 12.44 -26.54
CA LEU A 535 12.69 12.86 -27.58
C LEU A 535 13.00 14.27 -28.06
N GLU A 536 13.17 14.42 -29.38
CA GLU A 536 13.18 15.71 -30.06
C GLU A 536 11.73 16.20 -30.24
N ILE A 537 11.45 17.46 -29.91
CA ILE A 537 10.10 18.02 -30.02
C ILE A 537 10.06 18.96 -31.23
N THR A 538 9.33 18.56 -32.25
CA THR A 538 9.18 19.35 -33.47
C THR A 538 7.70 19.41 -33.82
N PRO A 539 6.96 20.45 -33.40
CA PRO A 539 5.55 20.61 -33.76
C PRO A 539 5.39 20.86 -35.27
N SER A 540 4.30 20.35 -35.86
CA SER A 540 3.94 20.65 -37.26
C SER A 540 3.61 22.13 -37.45
N THR A 541 3.96 22.68 -38.61
CA THR A 541 3.70 24.08 -38.98
C THR A 541 2.45 24.25 -39.83
N LYS A 542 1.82 23.13 -40.26
CA LYS A 542 0.60 23.15 -41.09
C LYS A 542 -0.62 23.57 -40.26
N PRO A 543 -1.54 24.37 -40.83
CA PRO A 543 -2.78 24.75 -40.16
C PRO A 543 -3.70 23.53 -39.96
N GLU A 544 -4.34 23.44 -38.80
CA GLU A 544 -5.35 22.43 -38.48
C GLU A 544 -6.72 22.88 -39.04
N ASN A 545 -6.88 22.86 -40.37
CA ASN A 545 -8.04 23.43 -41.08
C ASN A 545 -8.83 22.42 -41.93
N LEU A 546 -8.74 21.12 -41.62
CA LEU A 546 -9.54 20.09 -42.29
C LEU A 546 -11.05 20.32 -42.07
N SER A 547 -11.86 19.99 -43.07
CA SER A 547 -13.31 20.17 -43.02
C SER A 547 -13.93 19.22 -41.98
N LYS A 548 -14.55 19.81 -40.94
CA LYS A 548 -15.26 19.08 -39.87
C LYS A 548 -16.65 18.61 -40.30
N GLU A 549 -17.16 19.11 -41.41
CA GLU A 549 -18.49 18.82 -41.96
C GLU A 549 -18.45 17.66 -42.96
N GLU A 550 -17.33 17.51 -43.68
CA GLU A 550 -17.12 16.45 -44.67
C GLU A 550 -16.48 15.18 -44.06
N LEU A 551 -15.72 15.33 -42.96
CA LEU A 551 -15.04 14.24 -42.27
C LEU A 551 -15.74 13.89 -40.96
N GLY A 552 -15.97 12.59 -40.73
CA GLY A 552 -16.44 12.10 -39.43
C GLY A 552 -15.39 12.33 -38.33
N PRO A 553 -15.76 12.30 -37.04
CA PRO A 553 -14.82 12.59 -35.95
C PRO A 553 -13.61 11.64 -35.90
N PHE A 554 -13.79 10.40 -36.35
CA PHE A 554 -12.73 9.40 -36.49
C PHE A 554 -11.73 9.78 -37.60
N ASP A 555 -12.23 10.11 -38.80
CA ASP A 555 -11.38 10.47 -39.93
C ASP A 555 -10.69 11.81 -39.73
N TYR A 556 -11.39 12.77 -39.12
CA TYR A 556 -10.83 14.08 -38.80
C TYR A 556 -9.59 13.98 -37.90
N VAL A 557 -9.70 13.26 -36.77
CA VAL A 557 -8.60 13.14 -35.81
C VAL A 557 -7.43 12.34 -36.41
N LEU A 558 -7.75 11.31 -37.20
CA LEU A 558 -6.76 10.47 -37.88
C LEU A 558 -5.98 11.26 -38.94
N GLN A 559 -6.68 11.92 -39.88
CA GLN A 559 -6.03 12.70 -40.94
C GLN A 559 -5.20 13.85 -40.38
N THR A 560 -5.69 14.52 -39.33
CA THR A 560 -4.94 15.57 -38.64
C THR A 560 -3.64 15.02 -38.04
N ALA A 561 -3.68 13.85 -37.39
CA ALA A 561 -2.48 13.22 -36.84
C ALA A 561 -1.50 12.78 -37.94
N VAL A 562 -1.99 12.19 -39.04
CA VAL A 562 -1.16 11.77 -40.19
C VAL A 562 -0.49 12.98 -40.84
N GLN A 563 -1.23 14.06 -41.10
CA GLN A 563 -0.70 15.29 -41.70
C GLN A 563 0.42 15.89 -40.83
N LYS A 564 0.26 15.89 -39.50
CA LYS A 564 1.30 16.34 -38.56
C LYS A 564 2.55 15.45 -38.61
N CYS A 565 2.37 14.13 -38.72
CA CYS A 565 3.48 13.18 -38.78
C CYS A 565 4.29 13.37 -40.06
N LEU A 566 3.60 13.39 -41.21
CA LEU A 566 4.24 13.54 -42.53
C LEU A 566 4.93 14.89 -42.68
N ASP A 567 4.31 15.98 -42.22
CA ASP A 567 4.93 17.32 -42.24
C ASP A 567 6.27 17.35 -41.50
N VAL A 568 6.29 16.84 -40.26
CA VAL A 568 7.51 16.79 -39.45
C VAL A 568 8.54 15.85 -40.04
N TYR A 569 8.12 14.73 -40.64
CA TYR A 569 9.03 13.81 -41.31
C TYR A 569 9.66 14.42 -42.58
N THR A 570 8.88 15.10 -43.43
CA THR A 570 9.40 15.82 -44.61
C THR A 570 10.41 16.90 -44.20
N VAL A 571 10.08 17.70 -43.18
CA VAL A 571 11.02 18.70 -42.63
C VAL A 571 12.28 18.06 -42.05
N ALA A 572 12.17 16.87 -41.44
CA ALA A 572 13.32 16.14 -40.94
C ALA A 572 14.24 15.65 -42.07
N LEU A 573 13.68 15.17 -43.18
CA LEU A 573 14.42 14.77 -44.39
C LEU A 573 15.12 15.96 -45.05
N GLU A 574 14.46 17.12 -45.15
CA GLU A 574 15.09 18.34 -45.68
C GLU A 574 16.28 18.81 -44.82
N ASN A 575 16.22 18.60 -43.50
CA ASN A 575 17.32 18.89 -42.59
C ASN A 575 18.43 17.83 -42.61
N SER A 576 18.15 16.61 -43.10
CA SER A 576 19.14 15.55 -43.28
C SER A 576 20.21 15.92 -44.30
N LEU A 577 19.79 16.65 -45.34
CA LEU A 577 20.68 17.28 -46.32
C LEU A 577 21.66 18.32 -45.71
N LYS A 578 21.47 18.71 -44.44
CA LYS A 578 22.32 19.62 -43.66
C LYS A 578 23.17 18.93 -42.58
N SER A 579 23.45 17.62 -42.74
CA SER A 579 24.33 16.81 -41.86
C SER A 579 23.72 16.38 -40.51
N ILE A 580 22.38 16.30 -40.40
CA ILE A 580 21.70 15.72 -39.24
C ILE A 580 21.17 14.33 -39.62
N PRO A 581 21.42 13.25 -38.87
CA PRO A 581 20.91 11.92 -39.22
C PRO A 581 19.37 11.85 -39.21
N ASP A 582 18.80 11.05 -40.11
CA ASP A 582 17.35 10.82 -40.21
C ASP A 582 16.77 10.26 -38.90
N PRO A 583 15.50 10.62 -38.57
CA PRO A 583 14.85 10.10 -37.38
C PRO A 583 14.54 8.62 -37.52
N ALA A 584 14.89 7.82 -36.51
CA ALA A 584 14.53 6.40 -36.48
C ALA A 584 13.03 6.16 -36.25
N LEU A 585 12.31 7.17 -35.73
CA LEU A 585 10.88 7.13 -35.49
C LEU A 585 10.32 8.54 -35.34
N VAL A 586 9.18 8.82 -35.97
CA VAL A 586 8.36 10.02 -35.77
C VAL A 586 7.01 9.60 -35.18
N ILE A 587 6.63 10.18 -34.05
CA ILE A 587 5.35 9.92 -33.37
C ILE A 587 4.51 11.19 -33.42
N SER A 588 3.29 11.11 -33.92
CA SER A 588 2.29 12.19 -33.79
C SER A 588 1.06 11.67 -33.06
N ALA A 589 0.29 12.59 -32.47
CA ALA A 589 -1.02 12.28 -31.96
C ALA A 589 -1.94 13.50 -32.05
N ASP A 590 -3.23 13.27 -32.19
CA ASP A 590 -4.26 14.30 -32.12
C ASP A 590 -5.42 13.84 -31.25
N THR A 591 -6.01 14.75 -30.48
CA THR A 591 -7.05 14.41 -29.49
C THR A 591 -8.21 15.39 -29.59
N VAL A 592 -9.41 14.87 -29.76
CA VAL A 592 -10.64 15.65 -29.85
C VAL A 592 -11.73 15.10 -28.93
N ILE A 593 -12.60 15.99 -28.44
CA ILE A 593 -13.79 15.61 -27.69
C ILE A 593 -15.01 15.76 -28.58
N VAL A 594 -15.89 14.75 -28.59
CA VAL A 594 -17.08 14.72 -29.43
C VAL A 594 -18.29 14.59 -28.54
N THR A 595 -19.16 15.59 -28.62
CA THR A 595 -20.46 15.61 -27.94
C THR A 595 -21.38 14.49 -28.45
N ASN A 596 -22.43 14.15 -27.69
CA ASN A 596 -23.45 13.20 -28.15
C ASN A 596 -24.17 13.63 -29.44
N THR A 597 -24.16 14.93 -29.75
CA THR A 597 -24.72 15.49 -30.98
C THR A 597 -23.74 15.46 -32.16
N GLY A 598 -22.57 14.84 -32.02
CA GLY A 598 -21.56 14.72 -33.07
C GLY A 598 -20.67 15.96 -33.26
N ARG A 599 -20.85 17.02 -32.44
CA ARG A 599 -20.03 18.23 -32.51
C ARG A 599 -18.64 17.98 -31.91
N ILE A 600 -17.60 18.31 -32.67
CA ILE A 600 -16.19 18.23 -32.28
C ILE A 600 -15.79 19.48 -31.47
N LEU A 601 -15.17 19.26 -30.31
CA LEU A 601 -14.65 20.26 -29.40
C LEU A 601 -13.14 20.12 -29.29
N GLU A 602 -12.46 21.23 -29.57
CA GLU A 602 -11.01 21.38 -29.47
C GLU A 602 -10.69 22.13 -28.16
N LYS A 603 -9.65 22.95 -28.17
CA LYS A 603 -9.23 23.77 -27.04
C LYS A 603 -10.11 25.02 -26.91
N PRO A 604 -10.43 25.46 -25.70
CA PRO A 604 -11.22 26.69 -25.49
C PRO A 604 -10.46 27.93 -25.94
N ARG A 605 -11.16 28.84 -26.65
CA ARG A 605 -10.57 30.09 -27.18
C ARG A 605 -10.63 31.27 -26.21
N SER A 606 -11.55 31.22 -25.24
CA SER A 606 -11.74 32.25 -24.22
C SER A 606 -12.33 31.65 -22.95
N GLU A 607 -12.30 32.39 -21.84
CA GLU A 607 -12.90 31.97 -20.57
C GLU A 607 -14.41 31.70 -20.71
N LYS A 608 -15.12 32.55 -21.45
CA LYS A 608 -16.56 32.38 -21.73
C LYS A 608 -16.83 31.10 -22.54
N ASP A 609 -15.99 30.84 -23.54
CA ASP A 609 -16.05 29.64 -24.38
C ASP A 609 -15.75 28.37 -23.55
N HIS A 610 -14.77 28.44 -22.63
CA HIS A 610 -14.41 27.36 -21.73
C HIS A 610 -15.55 26.98 -20.78
N ILE A 611 -16.19 27.96 -20.14
CA ILE A 611 -17.36 27.73 -19.30
C ILE A 611 -18.49 27.11 -20.12
N GLY A 612 -18.75 27.65 -21.32
CA GLY A 612 -19.79 27.14 -22.23
C GLY A 612 -19.56 25.68 -22.63
N MET A 613 -18.32 25.30 -22.96
CA MET A 613 -17.95 23.93 -23.28
C MET A 613 -18.24 22.98 -22.11
N LEU A 614 -17.81 23.32 -20.89
CA LEU A 614 -17.97 22.46 -19.72
C LEU A 614 -19.44 22.32 -19.28
N LYS A 615 -20.22 23.40 -19.36
CA LYS A 615 -21.67 23.34 -19.09
C LYS A 615 -22.35 22.42 -20.10
N MET A 616 -22.04 22.56 -21.39
CA MET A 616 -22.58 21.69 -22.44
C MET A 616 -22.22 20.21 -22.22
N LEU A 617 -20.96 19.90 -21.87
CA LEU A 617 -20.53 18.52 -21.58
C LEU A 617 -21.24 17.93 -20.34
N ARG A 618 -21.42 18.73 -19.28
CA ARG A 618 -22.20 18.33 -18.10
C ARG A 618 -23.64 18.06 -18.46
N ASP A 619 -24.29 18.98 -19.17
CA ASP A 619 -25.72 18.91 -19.46
C ASP A 619 -26.04 17.71 -20.37
N GLN A 620 -25.11 17.34 -21.25
CA GLN A 620 -25.19 16.13 -22.08
C GLN A 620 -24.79 14.85 -21.35
N LYS A 621 -24.15 14.96 -20.17
CA LYS A 621 -23.61 13.90 -19.29
C LYS A 621 -22.57 12.98 -19.88
N VAL A 622 -22.61 12.72 -21.18
CA VAL A 622 -21.79 11.74 -21.85
C VAL A 622 -21.22 12.37 -23.11
N HIS A 623 -19.94 12.12 -23.36
CA HIS A 623 -19.24 12.48 -24.58
C HIS A 623 -18.11 11.49 -24.83
N LYS A 624 -17.56 11.54 -26.04
CA LYS A 624 -16.49 10.64 -26.48
C LYS A 624 -15.19 11.41 -26.64
N CYS A 625 -14.09 10.80 -26.24
CA CYS A 625 -12.74 11.27 -26.49
C CYS A 625 -12.12 10.37 -27.55
N TYR A 626 -11.68 10.95 -28.65
CA TYR A 626 -10.93 10.25 -29.69
C TYR A 626 -9.49 10.75 -29.67
N THR A 627 -8.53 9.83 -29.60
CA THR A 627 -7.13 10.15 -29.87
C THR A 627 -6.62 9.28 -31.01
N ALA A 628 -6.17 9.92 -32.09
CA ALA A 628 -5.38 9.25 -33.11
C ALA A 628 -3.90 9.29 -32.74
N VAL A 629 -3.18 8.19 -32.99
CA VAL A 629 -1.73 8.09 -32.86
C VAL A 629 -1.16 7.55 -34.17
N VAL A 630 -0.06 8.15 -34.61
CA VAL A 630 0.67 7.74 -35.81
C VAL A 630 2.13 7.49 -35.42
N ALA A 631 2.66 6.36 -35.84
CA ALA A 631 4.07 6.01 -35.72
C ALA A 631 4.64 5.78 -37.12
N LEU A 632 5.64 6.58 -37.50
CA LEU A 632 6.32 6.47 -38.79
C LEU A 632 7.79 6.11 -38.56
N ALA A 633 8.24 5.00 -39.13
CA ALA A 633 9.63 4.56 -39.10
C ALA A 633 10.18 4.49 -40.55
N PRO A 634 11.36 5.06 -40.85
CA PRO A 634 11.99 4.87 -42.15
C PRO A 634 12.28 3.39 -42.41
N ARG A 635 12.13 2.97 -43.67
CA ARG A 635 12.54 1.63 -44.09
C ARG A 635 14.00 1.67 -44.57
N GLU A 636 14.72 0.57 -44.37
CA GLU A 636 16.07 0.42 -44.90
C GLU A 636 16.06 -0.05 -46.38
N ASP A 637 14.91 -0.55 -46.87
CA ASP A 637 14.73 -0.96 -48.27
C ASP A 637 14.38 0.22 -49.19
N ALA A 638 14.79 0.13 -50.45
CA ALA A 638 14.59 1.20 -51.45
C ALA A 638 13.15 1.27 -52.02
N ARG A 639 12.14 0.78 -51.29
CA ARG A 639 10.74 0.74 -51.74
C ARG A 639 10.03 2.05 -51.43
N ALA A 640 9.31 2.63 -52.39
CA ALA A 640 8.47 3.80 -52.14
C ALA A 640 7.23 3.40 -51.30
N PRO A 641 6.83 4.19 -50.27
CA PRO A 641 7.26 5.56 -49.97
C PRO A 641 8.49 5.71 -49.06
N GLY A 642 9.27 4.66 -48.80
CA GLY A 642 10.54 4.72 -48.05
C GLY A 642 10.38 4.73 -46.53
N TYR A 643 9.15 4.61 -46.03
CA TYR A 643 8.82 4.56 -44.62
C TYR A 643 7.64 3.60 -44.39
N ASN A 644 7.58 3.03 -43.19
CA ASN A 644 6.41 2.35 -42.68
C ASN A 644 5.61 3.33 -41.81
N ILE A 645 4.30 3.45 -42.04
CA ILE A 645 3.41 4.32 -41.27
C ILE A 645 2.27 3.49 -40.70
N GLU A 646 2.22 3.43 -39.39
CA GLU A 646 1.18 2.74 -38.65
C GLU A 646 0.28 3.76 -37.96
N THR A 647 -1.03 3.52 -38.00
CA THR A 647 -2.02 4.42 -37.39
C THR A 647 -3.01 3.66 -36.52
N THR A 648 -3.50 4.32 -35.47
CA THR A 648 -4.58 3.80 -34.63
C THR A 648 -5.40 4.95 -34.05
N VAL A 649 -6.68 4.69 -33.81
CA VAL A 649 -7.58 5.65 -33.17
C VAL A 649 -8.27 4.95 -32.00
N GLU A 650 -8.16 5.55 -30.82
CA GLU A 650 -8.75 5.03 -29.60
C GLU A 650 -9.97 5.87 -29.21
N GLU A 651 -11.11 5.21 -29.00
CA GLU A 651 -12.33 5.82 -28.49
C GLU A 651 -12.42 5.59 -26.98
N THR A 652 -12.77 6.63 -26.22
CA THR A 652 -13.06 6.50 -24.80
C THR A 652 -14.23 7.38 -24.42
N LYS A 653 -15.24 6.79 -23.81
CA LYS A 653 -16.45 7.48 -23.41
C LYS A 653 -16.29 8.00 -21.98
N VAL A 654 -16.58 9.28 -21.80
CA VAL A 654 -16.45 9.98 -20.52
C VAL A 654 -17.83 10.38 -20.05
N ILE A 655 -18.13 10.07 -18.78
CA ILE A 655 -19.40 10.43 -18.15
C ILE A 655 -19.12 11.50 -17.08
N PHE A 656 -19.68 12.69 -17.27
CA PHE A 656 -19.63 13.79 -16.30
C PHE A 656 -20.60 13.54 -15.14
N ALA A 657 -20.21 13.97 -13.95
CA ALA A 657 -21.03 13.81 -12.76
C ALA A 657 -22.27 14.70 -12.83
N ALA A 658 -23.42 14.15 -12.43
CA ALA A 658 -24.71 14.81 -12.53
C ALA A 658 -24.87 16.01 -11.57
N ASP A 659 -24.04 16.08 -10.53
CA ASP A 659 -24.05 17.09 -9.47
C ASP A 659 -23.02 18.21 -9.67
N VAL A 660 -22.38 18.30 -10.84
CA VAL A 660 -21.44 19.37 -11.17
C VAL A 660 -22.17 20.72 -11.22
N SER A 661 -21.96 21.57 -10.21
CA SER A 661 -22.59 22.89 -10.15
C SER A 661 -21.93 23.90 -11.09
N ASP A 662 -22.64 24.98 -11.41
CA ASP A 662 -22.10 26.10 -12.20
C ASP A 662 -20.90 26.74 -11.48
N GLU A 663 -20.95 26.86 -10.15
CA GLU A 663 -19.86 27.40 -9.34
C GLU A 663 -18.60 26.52 -9.42
N LEU A 664 -18.75 25.19 -9.48
CA LEU A 664 -17.63 24.27 -9.65
C LEU A 664 -16.96 24.43 -11.01
N ILE A 665 -17.75 24.59 -12.08
CA ILE A 665 -17.24 24.84 -13.43
C ILE A 665 -16.49 26.17 -13.48
N GLU A 666 -17.07 27.25 -12.97
CA GLU A 666 -16.41 28.57 -12.94
C GLU A 666 -15.13 28.54 -12.09
N ALA A 667 -15.17 27.89 -10.93
CA ALA A 667 -13.99 27.71 -10.10
C ALA A 667 -12.90 26.91 -10.83
N TYR A 668 -13.27 25.87 -11.59
CA TYR A 668 -12.33 25.09 -12.38
C TYR A 668 -11.73 25.91 -13.54
N VAL A 669 -12.54 26.67 -14.27
CA VAL A 669 -12.06 27.52 -15.37
C VAL A 669 -11.07 28.57 -14.87
N LYS A 670 -11.29 29.15 -13.68
CA LYS A 670 -10.35 30.07 -13.02
C LYS A 670 -8.98 29.46 -12.74
N THR A 671 -8.89 28.14 -12.58
CA THR A 671 -7.59 27.45 -12.41
C THR A 671 -6.76 27.43 -13.69
N ARG A 672 -7.38 27.68 -14.85
CA ARG A 672 -6.79 27.61 -16.19
C ARG A 672 -6.16 26.25 -16.54
N GLU A 673 -6.42 25.21 -15.76
CA GLU A 673 -5.87 23.88 -16.01
C GLU A 673 -6.38 23.30 -17.32
N GLY A 674 -7.62 23.60 -17.73
CA GLY A 674 -8.24 23.05 -18.93
C GLY A 674 -7.89 23.76 -20.24
N VAL A 675 -7.17 24.87 -20.21
CA VAL A 675 -7.04 25.80 -21.36
C VAL A 675 -6.36 25.18 -22.58
N ASP A 676 -5.37 24.31 -22.35
CA ASP A 676 -4.58 23.67 -23.39
C ASP A 676 -5.12 22.29 -23.83
N LYS A 677 -6.34 21.91 -23.38
CA LYS A 677 -6.91 20.56 -23.52
C LYS A 677 -8.19 20.56 -24.35
N ALA A 678 -8.36 19.51 -25.15
CA ALA A 678 -9.60 19.30 -25.89
C ALA A 678 -10.78 19.14 -24.92
N GLY A 679 -11.89 19.84 -25.19
CA GLY A 679 -13.06 19.89 -24.31
C GLY A 679 -12.84 20.68 -23.01
N GLY A 680 -11.67 21.28 -22.80
CA GLY A 680 -11.43 22.18 -21.69
C GLY A 680 -11.26 21.50 -20.33
N TYR A 681 -10.96 20.20 -20.24
CA TYR A 681 -10.71 19.55 -18.95
C TYR A 681 -9.60 18.50 -19.02
N GLY A 682 -9.08 18.09 -17.86
CA GLY A 682 -8.04 17.06 -17.77
C GLY A 682 -8.18 16.17 -16.54
N LEU A 683 -8.01 14.85 -16.73
CA LEU A 683 -8.16 13.86 -15.66
C LEU A 683 -6.99 13.78 -14.67
N GLN A 684 -5.83 14.33 -15.02
CA GLN A 684 -4.64 14.29 -14.17
C GLN A 684 -4.69 15.29 -13.00
N GLY A 685 -5.57 16.29 -13.07
CA GLY A 685 -5.67 17.36 -12.09
C GLY A 685 -7.11 17.56 -11.60
N MET A 686 -7.48 18.81 -11.33
CA MET A 686 -8.77 19.19 -10.78
C MET A 686 -9.94 18.90 -11.73
N GLY A 687 -9.67 18.70 -13.02
CA GLY A 687 -10.70 18.33 -14.00
C GLY A 687 -11.28 16.93 -13.78
N SER A 688 -10.61 16.07 -13.00
CA SER A 688 -11.18 14.80 -12.53
C SER A 688 -12.45 14.97 -11.68
N LEU A 689 -12.63 16.13 -11.03
CA LEU A 689 -13.83 16.45 -10.25
C LEU A 689 -15.09 16.59 -11.11
N LEU A 690 -14.93 16.83 -12.41
CA LEU A 690 -16.05 16.96 -13.35
C LEU A 690 -16.54 15.60 -13.87
N VAL A 691 -15.76 14.54 -13.67
CA VAL A 691 -15.95 13.22 -14.30
C VAL A 691 -16.35 12.19 -13.25
N GLU A 692 -17.49 11.53 -13.47
CA GLU A 692 -17.99 10.44 -12.61
C GLU A 692 -17.31 9.11 -12.93
N ARG A 693 -17.26 8.76 -14.22
CA ARG A 693 -16.69 7.50 -14.69
C ARG A 693 -16.25 7.59 -16.15
N ILE A 694 -15.41 6.64 -16.55
CA ILE A 694 -14.87 6.53 -17.91
C ILE A 694 -15.05 5.09 -18.37
N GLU A 695 -15.52 4.92 -19.60
CA GLU A 695 -15.64 3.65 -20.30
C GLU A 695 -14.61 3.66 -21.44
N GLY A 696 -13.43 3.09 -21.19
CA GLY A 696 -12.31 3.05 -22.13
C GLY A 696 -10.96 3.31 -21.46
N SER A 697 -9.97 3.78 -22.23
CA SER A 697 -8.59 3.99 -21.78
C SER A 697 -8.42 5.35 -21.09
N TRP A 698 -7.93 5.37 -19.85
CA TRP A 698 -7.67 6.61 -19.13
C TRP A 698 -6.58 7.45 -19.81
N ASP A 699 -5.52 6.81 -20.30
CA ASP A 699 -4.40 7.48 -20.99
C ASP A 699 -4.85 8.14 -22.31
N ASN A 700 -5.91 7.59 -22.94
CA ASN A 700 -6.53 8.17 -24.12
C ASN A 700 -7.10 9.57 -23.83
N VAL A 701 -7.89 9.72 -22.75
CA VAL A 701 -8.48 11.01 -22.35
C VAL A 701 -7.42 11.99 -21.84
N VAL A 702 -6.33 11.47 -21.31
CA VAL A 702 -5.18 12.27 -20.90
C VAL A 702 -4.44 12.85 -22.12
N GLY A 703 -4.48 12.17 -23.26
CA GLY A 703 -4.06 12.69 -24.56
C GLY A 703 -3.06 11.81 -25.33
N LEU A 704 -2.76 10.59 -24.85
CA LEU A 704 -1.97 9.60 -25.57
C LEU A 704 -2.26 8.17 -25.05
N PRO A 705 -2.95 7.30 -25.81
CA PRO A 705 -3.24 5.93 -25.38
C PRO A 705 -1.98 5.06 -25.35
N LEU A 706 -1.33 4.99 -24.19
CA LEU A 706 0.03 4.44 -24.05
C LEU A 706 0.19 3.00 -24.56
N ARG A 707 -0.78 2.12 -24.28
CA ARG A 707 -0.75 0.73 -24.74
C ARG A 707 -0.81 0.65 -26.27
N ALA A 708 -1.76 1.37 -26.88
CA ALA A 708 -1.93 1.41 -28.34
C ALA A 708 -0.69 2.03 -29.00
N THR A 709 -0.14 3.10 -28.42
CA THR A 709 1.10 3.72 -28.90
C THR A 709 2.28 2.75 -28.89
N LEU A 710 2.47 1.97 -27.82
CA LEU A 710 3.57 1.00 -27.74
C LEU A 710 3.43 -0.10 -28.80
N ALA A 711 2.23 -0.64 -28.98
CA ALA A 711 1.95 -1.65 -30.02
C ALA A 711 2.15 -1.09 -31.44
N LEU A 712 1.80 0.18 -31.65
CA LEU A 712 1.99 0.88 -32.92
C LEU A 712 3.48 1.06 -33.26
N ILE A 713 4.29 1.44 -32.26
CA ILE A 713 5.74 1.58 -32.40
C ILE A 713 6.37 0.22 -32.71
N GLU A 714 5.92 -0.84 -32.05
CA GLU A 714 6.39 -2.20 -32.30
C GLU A 714 6.12 -2.62 -33.75
N LYS A 715 4.90 -2.42 -34.26
CA LYS A 715 4.56 -2.70 -35.66
C LYS A 715 5.39 -1.87 -36.64
N ALA A 716 5.48 -0.55 -36.42
CA ALA A 716 6.18 0.34 -37.33
C ALA A 716 7.69 0.00 -37.44
N VAL A 717 8.31 -0.40 -36.32
CA VAL A 717 9.77 -0.60 -36.22
C VAL A 717 10.19 -2.06 -36.44
N LEU A 718 9.44 -3.06 -35.95
CA LEU A 718 9.83 -4.48 -36.01
C LEU A 718 9.17 -5.25 -37.15
N ASN A 719 7.94 -4.92 -37.55
CA ASN A 719 7.21 -5.63 -38.61
C ASN A 719 7.40 -4.93 -39.97
N GLN A 720 8.65 -4.83 -40.43
CA GLN A 720 8.96 -4.28 -41.76
C GLN A 720 8.85 -5.32 -42.90
N GLU A 721 8.76 -6.59 -42.53
CA GLU A 721 8.45 -7.73 -43.39
C GLU A 721 6.95 -8.04 -43.27
N ASP A 722 6.31 -8.42 -44.38
CA ASP A 722 4.89 -8.76 -44.56
C ASP A 722 3.96 -7.64 -45.05
N LEU A 723 4.12 -7.30 -46.32
CA LEU A 723 2.98 -7.20 -47.24
C LEU A 723 3.32 -8.07 -48.45
N GLU A 724 3.08 -9.38 -48.32
CA GLU A 724 2.79 -10.20 -49.50
C GLU A 724 1.51 -9.62 -50.10
N ILE A 725 1.61 -9.25 -51.38
CA ILE A 725 0.47 -8.91 -52.22
C ILE A 725 -0.34 -10.21 -52.32
N ASP A 726 -1.56 -10.20 -51.78
CA ASP A 726 -2.57 -11.18 -52.17
C ASP A 726 -2.86 -10.97 -53.67
N GLU A 727 -2.09 -11.64 -54.52
CA GLU A 727 -2.56 -12.05 -55.85
C GLU A 727 -3.63 -13.11 -55.60
N ASP A 728 -4.90 -12.68 -55.53
CA ASP A 728 -6.09 -13.41 -56.00
C ASP A 728 -7.36 -12.63 -55.65
N GLU A 729 -7.80 -11.75 -56.54
CA GLU A 729 -9.22 -11.49 -56.93
C GLU A 729 -9.29 -10.32 -57.95
N ASP A 730 -8.98 -10.64 -59.22
CA ASP A 730 -9.82 -10.41 -60.42
C ASP A 730 -9.02 -10.56 -61.74
#